data_AF-A0A7G8PCG1-F1
#
_entry.id   AF-A0A7G8PCG1-F1
#
_cell.length_a   1.000
_cell.length_b   1.000
_cell.length_c   1.000
_cell.angle_alpha   90.00
_cell.angle_beta   90.00
_cell.angle_gamma   90.00
#
_symmetry.space_group_name_H-M   'P 1'
#
loop_
_entity.id
_entity.type
_entity.pdbx_description
1 polymer ?
#
loop_
_entity_poly.entity_id
_entity_poly.type
_entity_poly.pdbx_seq_one_letter_code
_entity_poly.pdbx_strand_id
1 'polypeptide(L)'
;MFVADDRVIYSASDLAAAARCEYALLRSFDAQLGRGPKVSAADELLARTAALGHDHEQRHLEELRTEDAVTVIGRPPYTVAGLTAAAEQTMAAVERRAPAIYQAAMFDGRFAGFADFLHLESGPAGRRYRLRDTKLSRSVKVEALLQLAAYADALTTAGVPVAAEVELVLGDGAVSRYQVDELLPVYLPRRAALQRLLDEHLAGDRPVSWADERVRACFRCPECSVQVKETDDLLLVAGMRTSQRARLIDAGIGTVHQLAAHEGAVPELSKRTVTTLTAQARLQIAERIDGKPPFEVVDAQPLMVLPDADKGDLFFDFEGDPLWTVNGRDWGLEYLWGVLTVADEFTPFWAHDREAERRALVDFLAMVRKRLKRYPKMHIYHYAAYEKSTLLRLAGRYGVGENEVDDLLRNGILVDLYPLVCKSIRVGTESYSIKYLEPLYMGGELRDGEVTNAADSITQYARYCALRDEGDADEAANVLKEIEDYNRYDCRSTRRLRDWLVARAIESSVPPRGPQPLRDKAAQDEVEVADALDRTLMKFAGDGIEERTPEQTAVAMVAAARGFHKREDKPFWWAHFDRVNNPVDEWSDNSDVFVAERAEVVNDWHQPPKARKPQRHVRLTGELANGGLAHDMYALYDPPAPAGLADDPDRRAFGSVAVLECDDPEVPTAVVICEREPKGGSTFDQLPFALTPGPPINTKPLQESIADTAAAVGAGLPDLPADAVTDILLRRAPRMVGGGPLPRTGDVAADMGTALLALDSSYLAVHGPPGTGKTFTSAKVIERLVNGHGWRVGVVAQSHAVVENLFRDVIAAGVDGARVGKKVNTVNSGWTALTNPEFAGFIANNEGCVVGGTGWDFANANKIPRRALDLLVIEEAGQYSLANTIAVAPSARNLMLLGDPQQLPQVSQGTHPEPVDGSALGWLVDGHHTLPEERGYFLDYSFRMHPAVCGPISRLSYDGRLRAREEVSGARHLEGVMPGVRVLTVDHDGNSTDSPEEAQAIVAEITALLGTPWTDEHGTVALAAQHVLVVTPYNAQVVTLRRALDAVGLTEVEVGTVDKFQGRQAPVVFVSMATSSAEEAPRGVSFLFNRNRLNVAVSRAKYTAFIVRSAHLTDYLPATPDRLIELGAFLALTS
;
A
#
# COMPACT_ATOMS: atom_id res chain seq x y z
N MET A 1 -22.18 28.69 -2.74
CA MET A 1 -21.61 29.97 -3.22
C MET A 1 -22.68 31.04 -3.50
N PHE A 2 -22.38 32.32 -3.25
CA PHE A 2 -23.14 33.50 -3.74
C PHE A 2 -22.27 34.77 -3.69
N VAL A 3 -22.71 35.87 -4.33
CA VAL A 3 -21.99 37.16 -4.33
C VAL A 3 -22.69 38.16 -3.41
N ALA A 4 -21.92 38.87 -2.58
CA ALA A 4 -22.37 39.99 -1.77
C ALA A 4 -21.26 41.04 -1.63
N ASP A 5 -21.59 42.33 -1.81
CA ASP A 5 -20.65 43.46 -1.73
C ASP A 5 -19.34 43.22 -2.53
N ASP A 6 -19.46 42.83 -3.80
CA ASP A 6 -18.35 42.49 -4.71
C ASP A 6 -17.39 41.39 -4.21
N ARG A 7 -17.84 40.56 -3.26
CA ARG A 7 -17.08 39.44 -2.71
C ARG A 7 -17.84 38.13 -2.92
N VAL A 8 -17.11 37.08 -3.27
CA VAL A 8 -17.66 35.73 -3.37
C VAL A 8 -17.64 35.07 -2.00
N ILE A 9 -18.82 34.66 -1.54
CA ILE A 9 -19.02 33.87 -0.33
C ILE A 9 -19.13 32.39 -0.72
N TYR A 10 -18.29 31.56 -0.10
CA TYR A 10 -18.13 30.15 -0.42
C TYR A 10 -18.20 29.28 0.83
N SER A 11 -18.43 27.98 0.65
CA SER A 11 -18.47 26.98 1.71
C SER A 11 -17.38 25.91 1.55
N ALA A 12 -17.28 24.98 2.51
CA ALA A 12 -16.37 23.83 2.39
C ALA A 12 -16.71 22.94 1.18
N SER A 13 -17.99 22.84 0.81
CA SER A 13 -18.43 22.09 -0.37
C SER A 13 -17.94 22.71 -1.67
N ASP A 14 -17.83 24.05 -1.73
CA ASP A 14 -17.30 24.77 -2.89
C ASP A 14 -15.78 24.51 -3.06
N LEU A 15 -15.03 24.44 -1.95
CA LEU A 15 -13.61 24.05 -1.96
C LEU A 15 -13.40 22.63 -2.44
N ALA A 16 -14.20 21.69 -1.93
CA ALA A 16 -14.21 20.31 -2.40
C ALA A 16 -14.54 20.20 -3.89
N ALA A 17 -15.51 20.99 -4.38
CA ALA A 17 -15.86 21.02 -5.79
C ALA A 17 -14.71 21.57 -6.65
N ALA A 18 -14.06 22.67 -6.23
CA ALA A 18 -12.91 23.24 -6.91
C ALA A 18 -11.78 22.22 -7.07
N ALA A 19 -11.49 21.51 -5.99
CA ALA A 19 -10.40 20.56 -5.96
C ALA A 19 -10.67 19.29 -6.78
N ARG A 20 -11.94 18.97 -7.04
CA ARG A 20 -12.31 17.94 -8.04
C ARG A 20 -12.22 18.46 -9.46
N CYS A 21 -12.77 19.65 -9.73
CA CYS A 21 -12.80 20.25 -11.06
C CYS A 21 -13.12 21.75 -10.97
N GLU A 22 -12.11 22.59 -11.21
CA GLU A 22 -12.24 24.05 -11.23
C GLU A 22 -13.20 24.49 -12.35
N TYR A 23 -13.13 23.84 -13.52
CA TYR A 23 -14.04 24.11 -14.64
C TYR A 23 -15.52 23.87 -14.25
N ALA A 24 -15.85 22.73 -13.64
CA ALA A 24 -17.22 22.42 -13.24
C ALA A 24 -17.74 23.37 -12.14
N LEU A 25 -16.88 23.75 -11.20
CA LEU A 25 -17.20 24.75 -10.19
C LEU A 25 -17.55 26.09 -10.85
N LEU A 26 -16.70 26.59 -11.75
CA LEU A 26 -16.95 27.87 -12.44
C LEU A 26 -18.18 27.80 -13.35
N ARG A 27 -18.47 26.67 -13.99
CA ARG A 27 -19.72 26.45 -14.75
C ARG A 27 -20.96 26.56 -13.85
N SER A 28 -20.91 25.98 -12.65
CA SER A 28 -21.97 26.10 -11.65
C SER A 28 -22.11 27.53 -11.15
N PHE A 29 -20.99 28.22 -10.93
CA PHE A 29 -20.97 29.63 -10.52
C PHE A 29 -21.54 30.55 -11.61
N ASP A 30 -21.16 30.34 -12.88
CA ASP A 30 -21.72 31.07 -14.02
C ASP A 30 -23.23 30.88 -14.14
N ALA A 31 -23.74 29.68 -13.89
CA ALA A 31 -25.18 29.43 -13.88
C ALA A 31 -25.89 30.25 -12.78
N GLN A 32 -25.27 30.42 -11.61
CA GLN A 32 -25.78 31.27 -10.53
C GLN A 32 -25.72 32.76 -10.87
N LEU A 33 -24.70 33.19 -11.62
CA LEU A 33 -24.55 34.56 -12.12
C LEU A 33 -25.42 34.86 -13.35
N GLY A 34 -26.13 33.86 -13.90
CA GLY A 34 -26.93 33.99 -15.12
C GLY A 34 -26.10 34.05 -16.40
N ARG A 35 -24.83 33.64 -16.35
CA ARG A 35 -23.85 33.66 -17.45
C ARG A 35 -23.84 32.38 -18.29
N GLY A 36 -24.64 31.37 -17.95
CA GLY A 36 -24.69 30.11 -18.69
C GLY A 36 -25.90 29.23 -18.34
N PRO A 37 -26.08 28.10 -19.06
CA PRO A 37 -27.18 27.17 -18.79
C PRO A 37 -27.02 26.54 -17.40
N LYS A 38 -28.17 26.17 -16.80
CA LYS A 38 -28.18 25.40 -15.55
C LYS A 38 -27.41 24.10 -15.74
N VAL A 39 -26.55 23.79 -14.77
CA VAL A 39 -25.80 22.53 -14.70
C VAL A 39 -26.77 21.38 -14.41
N SER A 40 -26.43 20.15 -14.81
CA SER A 40 -27.24 18.95 -14.58
C SER A 40 -27.67 18.82 -13.12
N ALA A 41 -28.94 18.46 -12.90
CA ALA A 41 -29.49 18.25 -11.57
C ALA A 41 -28.80 17.08 -10.86
N ALA A 42 -28.76 17.15 -9.52
CA ALA A 42 -28.20 16.12 -8.67
C ALA A 42 -28.86 14.77 -8.90
N ASP A 43 -28.02 13.73 -8.94
CA ASP A 43 -28.38 12.31 -9.00
C ASP A 43 -29.33 11.92 -7.85
N GLU A 44 -30.33 11.07 -8.10
CA GLU A 44 -31.30 10.59 -7.09
C GLU A 44 -30.58 9.92 -5.91
N LEU A 45 -29.45 9.26 -6.18
CA LEU A 45 -28.55 8.68 -5.18
C LEU A 45 -27.98 9.74 -4.21
N LEU A 46 -27.65 10.93 -4.71
CA LEU A 46 -27.06 12.01 -3.91
C LEU A 46 -28.10 12.69 -3.03
N ALA A 47 -29.35 12.81 -3.50
CA ALA A 47 -30.48 13.27 -2.70
C ALA A 47 -30.80 12.29 -1.55
N ARG A 48 -30.81 10.97 -1.83
CA ARG A 48 -30.97 9.93 -0.81
C ARG A 48 -29.86 9.97 0.24
N THR A 49 -28.62 10.15 -0.19
CA THR A 49 -27.46 10.26 0.70
C THR A 49 -27.60 11.47 1.63
N ALA A 50 -28.11 12.61 1.14
CA ALA A 50 -28.30 13.80 1.96
C ALA A 50 -29.41 13.63 3.02
N ALA A 51 -30.53 12.99 2.67
CA ALA A 51 -31.66 12.76 3.58
C ALA A 51 -31.27 11.83 4.74
N LEU A 52 -30.70 10.66 4.42
CA LEU A 52 -30.15 9.73 5.42
C LEU A 52 -29.09 10.45 6.29
N GLY A 53 -28.37 11.42 5.71
CA GLY A 53 -27.32 12.23 6.33
C GLY A 53 -27.84 12.99 7.52
N HIS A 54 -28.94 13.69 7.27
CA HIS A 54 -29.64 14.46 8.27
C HIS A 54 -30.21 13.58 9.38
N ASP A 55 -30.79 12.43 9.06
CA ASP A 55 -31.34 11.50 10.06
C ASP A 55 -30.25 10.92 10.98
N HIS A 56 -29.06 10.68 10.44
CA HIS A 56 -27.90 10.26 11.25
C HIS A 56 -27.42 11.38 12.19
N GLU A 57 -27.32 12.61 11.71
CA GLU A 57 -26.97 13.79 12.50
C GLU A 57 -27.99 14.02 13.64
N GLN A 58 -29.30 13.87 13.36
CA GLN A 58 -30.35 14.02 14.37
C GLN A 58 -30.28 12.95 15.45
N ARG A 59 -30.02 11.68 15.10
CA ARG A 59 -29.84 10.60 16.09
C ARG A 59 -28.70 10.91 17.06
N HIS A 60 -27.56 11.40 16.55
CA HIS A 60 -26.43 11.75 17.41
C HIS A 60 -26.74 12.96 18.31
N LEU A 61 -27.51 13.94 17.82
CA LEU A 61 -27.99 15.06 18.64
C LEU A 61 -28.90 14.58 19.78
N GLU A 62 -29.78 13.61 19.52
CA GLU A 62 -30.65 13.04 20.56
C GLU A 62 -29.86 12.31 21.64
N GLU A 63 -28.86 11.50 21.25
CA GLU A 63 -27.90 10.87 22.17
C GLU A 63 -27.19 11.92 23.04
N LEU A 64 -26.60 12.95 22.42
CA LEU A 64 -25.88 14.00 23.13
C LEU A 64 -26.76 14.80 24.09
N ARG A 65 -28.04 15.02 23.77
CA ARG A 65 -29.00 15.68 24.68
C ARG A 65 -29.30 14.87 25.94
N THR A 66 -29.06 13.55 25.92
CA THR A 66 -29.18 12.73 27.13
C THR A 66 -27.95 12.86 28.05
N GLU A 67 -26.79 13.19 27.49
CA GLU A 67 -25.51 13.27 28.20
C GLU A 67 -25.17 14.69 28.67
N ASP A 68 -25.43 15.71 27.85
CA ASP A 68 -24.98 17.09 28.05
C ASP A 68 -26.03 18.16 27.71
N ALA A 69 -25.84 19.37 28.26
CA ALA A 69 -26.63 20.55 27.88
C ALA A 69 -26.17 21.12 26.52
N VAL A 70 -26.94 20.88 25.46
CA VAL A 70 -26.59 21.30 24.10
C VAL A 70 -27.15 22.70 23.76
N THR A 71 -26.27 23.63 23.35
CA THR A 71 -26.68 24.94 22.80
C THR A 71 -26.87 24.84 21.28
N VAL A 72 -28.06 25.16 20.78
CA VAL A 72 -28.38 25.07 19.34
C VAL A 72 -28.35 26.46 18.70
N ILE A 73 -27.55 26.63 17.65
CA ILE A 73 -27.49 27.89 16.88
C ILE A 73 -28.50 27.85 15.71
N GLY A 74 -28.56 26.74 14.98
CA GLY A 74 -29.44 26.53 13.83
C GLY A 74 -28.89 27.09 12.51
N ARG A 75 -29.61 26.84 11.40
CA ARG A 75 -29.21 27.30 10.05
C ARG A 75 -29.85 28.67 9.73
N PRO A 76 -29.07 29.76 9.61
CA PRO A 76 -29.59 31.08 9.31
C PRO A 76 -29.97 31.23 7.82
N PRO A 77 -30.70 32.29 7.45
CA PRO A 77 -30.79 32.71 6.06
C PRO A 77 -29.39 32.94 5.49
N TYR A 78 -29.13 32.42 4.28
CA TYR A 78 -27.83 32.45 3.62
C TYR A 78 -27.52 33.86 3.04
N THR A 79 -27.30 34.81 3.95
CA THR A 79 -27.03 36.24 3.71
C THR A 79 -25.89 36.68 4.63
N VAL A 80 -25.14 37.73 4.28
CA VAL A 80 -24.05 38.24 5.13
C VAL A 80 -24.53 38.51 6.56
N ALA A 81 -25.63 39.25 6.72
CA ALA A 81 -26.18 39.57 8.04
C ALA A 81 -26.62 38.33 8.82
N GLY A 82 -27.25 37.35 8.16
CA GLY A 82 -27.67 36.10 8.80
C GLY A 82 -26.50 35.22 9.24
N LEU A 83 -25.46 35.11 8.40
CA LEU A 83 -24.25 34.36 8.69
C LEU A 83 -23.43 35.00 9.81
N THR A 84 -23.26 36.33 9.79
CA THR A 84 -22.60 37.08 10.86
C THR A 84 -23.33 36.89 12.19
N ALA A 85 -24.65 37.04 12.22
CA ALA A 85 -25.43 36.88 13.46
C ALA A 85 -25.33 35.46 14.04
N ALA A 86 -25.31 34.41 13.20
CA ALA A 86 -25.13 33.04 13.66
C ALA A 86 -23.72 32.77 14.20
N ALA A 87 -22.68 33.34 13.57
CA ALA A 87 -21.32 33.27 14.07
C ALA A 87 -21.15 33.98 15.42
N GLU A 88 -21.78 35.15 15.60
CA GLU A 88 -21.80 35.86 16.89
C GLU A 88 -22.51 35.05 18.00
N GLN A 89 -23.59 34.34 17.67
CA GLN A 89 -24.26 33.43 18.62
C GLN A 89 -23.36 32.26 19.01
N THR A 90 -22.59 31.72 18.07
CA THR A 90 -21.60 30.67 18.33
C THR A 90 -20.51 31.17 19.29
N MET A 91 -19.98 32.38 19.06
CA MET A 91 -19.00 33.00 19.95
C MET A 91 -19.57 33.27 21.34
N ALA A 92 -20.81 33.75 21.45
CA ALA A 92 -21.47 33.93 22.74
C ALA A 92 -21.64 32.61 23.52
N ALA A 93 -21.85 31.48 22.83
CA ALA A 93 -21.90 30.16 23.45
C ALA A 93 -20.51 29.68 23.93
N VAL A 94 -19.46 29.94 23.13
CA VAL A 94 -18.05 29.67 23.49
C VAL A 94 -17.61 30.49 24.70
N GLU A 95 -17.93 31.79 24.75
CA GLU A 95 -17.60 32.68 25.88
C GLU A 95 -18.26 32.22 27.19
N ARG A 96 -19.50 31.71 27.10
CA ARG A 96 -20.22 31.10 28.23
C ARG A 96 -19.73 29.70 28.58
N ARG A 97 -18.80 29.15 27.80
CA ARG A 97 -18.26 27.79 27.96
C ARG A 97 -19.34 26.72 27.94
N ALA A 98 -20.27 26.82 26.98
CA ALA A 98 -21.28 25.79 26.75
C ALA A 98 -20.59 24.41 26.57
N PRO A 99 -21.05 23.35 27.26
CA PRO A 99 -20.40 22.05 27.20
C PRO A 99 -20.50 21.40 25.81
N ALA A 100 -21.62 21.61 25.11
CA ALA A 100 -21.80 21.23 23.73
C ALA A 100 -22.50 22.35 22.93
N ILE A 101 -22.06 22.59 21.69
CA ILE A 101 -22.68 23.53 20.75
C ILE A 101 -23.02 22.77 19.47
N TYR A 102 -24.29 22.76 19.08
CA TYR A 102 -24.80 22.11 17.88
C TYR A 102 -25.06 23.12 16.75
N GLN A 103 -24.65 22.76 15.53
CA GLN A 103 -24.68 23.63 14.34
C GLN A 103 -23.92 24.94 14.57
N ALA A 104 -22.71 24.84 15.14
CA ALA A 104 -21.84 25.98 15.40
C ALA A 104 -21.47 26.66 14.08
N ALA A 105 -21.99 27.87 13.90
CA ALA A 105 -21.80 28.64 12.68
C ALA A 105 -20.48 29.41 12.71
N MET A 106 -19.76 29.40 11.59
CA MET A 106 -18.57 30.22 11.40
C MET A 106 -18.67 31.04 10.13
N PHE A 107 -18.25 32.30 10.25
CA PHE A 107 -18.21 33.23 9.12
C PHE A 107 -17.05 34.21 9.30
N ASP A 108 -16.09 34.19 8.38
CA ASP A 108 -14.92 35.08 8.39
C ASP A 108 -15.00 36.22 7.37
N GLY A 109 -16.19 36.45 6.83
CA GLY A 109 -16.46 37.45 5.78
C GLY A 109 -16.44 36.89 4.36
N ARG A 110 -15.85 35.70 4.15
CA ARG A 110 -15.88 35.01 2.83
C ARG A 110 -16.25 33.53 2.92
N PHE A 111 -15.77 32.84 3.94
CA PHE A 111 -16.10 31.44 4.17
C PHE A 111 -17.28 31.33 5.14
N ALA A 112 -18.26 30.49 4.79
CA ALA A 112 -19.38 30.14 5.64
C ALA A 112 -19.39 28.63 5.92
N GLY A 113 -19.41 28.27 7.20
CA GLY A 113 -19.39 26.88 7.67
C GLY A 113 -20.33 26.65 8.84
N PHE A 114 -20.75 25.40 9.00
CA PHE A 114 -21.59 24.94 10.11
C PHE A 114 -21.00 23.62 10.59
N ALA A 115 -20.30 23.66 11.71
CA ALA A 115 -19.83 22.47 12.38
C ALA A 115 -21.00 21.80 13.09
N ASP A 116 -21.15 20.48 12.94
CA ASP A 116 -22.24 19.76 13.59
C ASP A 116 -22.13 19.90 15.11
N PHE A 117 -20.95 19.63 15.69
CA PHE A 117 -20.76 19.67 17.14
C PHE A 117 -19.41 20.30 17.55
N LEU A 118 -19.45 21.13 18.61
CA LEU A 118 -18.27 21.53 19.38
C LEU A 118 -18.42 21.05 20.83
N HIS A 119 -17.49 20.22 21.30
CA HIS A 119 -17.49 19.70 22.67
C HIS A 119 -16.40 20.34 23.52
N LEU A 120 -16.77 20.89 24.68
CA LEU A 120 -15.79 21.46 25.60
C LEU A 120 -15.14 20.37 26.44
N GLU A 121 -13.85 20.17 26.24
CA GLU A 121 -13.04 19.19 26.96
C GLU A 121 -12.01 19.87 27.87
N SER A 122 -11.64 19.17 28.95
CA SER A 122 -10.61 19.63 29.88
C SER A 122 -9.34 18.81 29.67
N GLY A 123 -8.25 19.46 29.26
CA GLY A 123 -6.95 18.83 29.08
C GLY A 123 -5.85 19.47 29.93
N PRO A 124 -4.63 18.90 29.91
CA PRO A 124 -3.46 19.45 30.62
C PRO A 124 -3.12 20.89 30.21
N ALA A 125 -3.47 21.26 28.97
CA ALA A 125 -3.25 22.59 28.39
C ALA A 125 -4.46 23.54 28.55
N GLY A 126 -5.41 23.22 29.44
CA GLY A 126 -6.62 24.00 29.68
C GLY A 126 -7.87 23.44 29.00
N ARG A 127 -8.97 24.21 29.04
CA ARG A 127 -10.23 23.83 28.38
C ARG A 127 -10.20 24.22 26.91
N ARG A 128 -10.54 23.28 26.04
CA ARG A 128 -10.55 23.45 24.58
C ARG A 128 -11.82 22.85 23.98
N TYR A 129 -12.19 23.31 22.79
CA TYR A 129 -13.30 22.75 22.03
C TYR A 129 -12.80 21.70 21.05
N ARG A 130 -13.28 20.46 21.17
CA ARG A 130 -13.15 19.45 20.13
C ARG A 130 -14.18 19.69 19.05
N LEU A 131 -13.72 19.84 17.82
CA LEU A 131 -14.59 19.87 16.65
C LEU A 131 -14.97 18.44 16.27
N ARG A 132 -16.27 18.18 16.15
CA ARG A 132 -16.82 16.89 15.74
C ARG A 132 -17.86 17.08 14.63
N ASP A 133 -17.73 16.32 13.56
CA ASP A 133 -18.63 16.34 12.40
C ASP A 133 -19.14 14.93 12.12
N THR A 134 -20.42 14.80 11.76
CA THR A 134 -21.07 13.51 11.54
C THR A 134 -21.27 13.25 10.04
N LYS A 135 -20.92 12.04 9.59
CA LYS A 135 -21.09 11.62 8.21
C LYS A 135 -21.69 10.23 8.18
N LEU A 136 -22.71 10.02 7.36
CA LEU A 136 -23.23 8.69 7.07
C LEU A 136 -22.22 7.73 6.47
N SER A 137 -21.28 8.27 5.70
CA SER A 137 -20.29 7.45 5.04
C SER A 137 -19.46 6.74 6.09
N ARG A 138 -19.02 5.52 5.79
CA ARG A 138 -18.18 4.74 6.69
C ARG A 138 -16.71 4.76 6.36
N SER A 139 -16.39 5.36 5.24
CA SER A 139 -15.05 5.82 4.94
C SER A 139 -15.04 7.32 5.10
N VAL A 140 -13.95 7.81 5.66
CA VAL A 140 -13.68 9.23 5.61
C VAL A 140 -13.59 9.65 4.13
N LYS A 141 -14.05 10.85 3.84
CA LYS A 141 -13.90 11.47 2.52
C LYS A 141 -12.95 12.65 2.62
N VAL A 142 -12.17 12.88 1.57
CA VAL A 142 -11.21 13.99 1.49
C VAL A 142 -11.91 15.33 1.74
N GLU A 143 -13.12 15.47 1.19
CA GLU A 143 -13.96 16.64 1.36
C GLU A 143 -14.33 16.90 2.83
N ALA A 144 -14.56 15.84 3.61
CA ALA A 144 -14.89 15.96 5.02
C ALA A 144 -13.67 16.41 5.84
N LEU A 145 -12.47 15.93 5.48
CA LEU A 145 -11.22 16.39 6.11
C LEU A 145 -10.91 17.85 5.79
N LEU A 146 -11.08 18.27 4.54
CA LEU A 146 -10.94 19.69 4.17
C LEU A 146 -11.98 20.58 4.87
N GLN A 147 -13.20 20.08 5.05
CA GLN A 147 -14.24 20.76 5.83
C GLN A 147 -13.81 20.95 7.29
N LEU A 148 -13.35 19.87 7.96
CA LEU A 148 -12.84 19.95 9.33
C LEU A 148 -11.65 20.91 9.45
N ALA A 149 -10.74 20.91 8.48
CA ALA A 149 -9.61 21.84 8.42
C ALA A 149 -10.09 23.31 8.32
N ALA A 150 -11.06 23.57 7.43
CA ALA A 150 -11.64 24.88 7.25
C ALA A 150 -12.34 25.40 8.51
N TYR A 151 -13.04 24.50 9.20
CA TYR A 151 -13.73 24.78 10.45
C TYR A 151 -12.75 25.07 11.58
N ALA A 152 -11.71 24.25 11.74
CA ALA A 152 -10.67 24.46 12.73
C ALA A 152 -9.92 25.79 12.51
N ASP A 153 -9.58 26.12 11.26
CA ASP A 153 -8.95 27.39 10.86
C ASP A 153 -9.84 28.60 11.21
N ALA A 154 -11.11 28.56 10.82
CA ALA A 154 -12.06 29.65 11.06
C ALA A 154 -12.34 29.86 12.57
N LEU A 155 -12.49 28.77 13.34
CA LEU A 155 -12.68 28.84 14.80
C LEU A 155 -11.44 29.38 15.51
N THR A 156 -10.26 28.88 15.14
CA THR A 156 -8.99 29.33 15.74
C THR A 156 -8.77 30.81 15.45
N THR A 157 -9.03 31.26 14.22
CA THR A 157 -8.94 32.68 13.82
C THR A 157 -9.94 33.55 14.58
N ALA A 158 -11.14 33.03 14.87
CA ALA A 158 -12.15 33.71 15.69
C ALA A 158 -11.80 33.72 17.20
N GLY A 159 -10.69 33.10 17.62
CA GLY A 159 -10.23 33.07 19.01
C GLY A 159 -10.79 31.92 19.85
N VAL A 160 -11.43 30.93 19.22
CA VAL A 160 -11.89 29.71 19.90
C VAL A 160 -10.69 28.80 20.19
N PRO A 161 -10.50 28.31 21.43
CA PRO A 161 -9.40 27.40 21.74
C PRO A 161 -9.73 25.98 21.23
N VAL A 162 -9.42 25.69 19.96
CA VAL A 162 -9.67 24.38 19.34
C VAL A 162 -8.67 23.33 19.85
N ALA A 163 -9.12 22.09 20.02
CA ALA A 163 -8.27 20.95 20.32
C ALA A 163 -7.28 20.66 19.18
N ALA A 164 -6.18 19.96 19.48
CA ALA A 164 -5.20 19.57 18.45
C ALA A 164 -5.77 18.51 17.48
N GLU A 165 -6.78 17.77 17.93
CA GLU A 165 -7.47 16.74 17.15
C GLU A 165 -8.90 17.17 16.82
N VAL A 166 -9.35 16.75 15.63
CA VAL A 166 -10.74 16.84 15.19
C VAL A 166 -11.31 15.44 15.01
N GLU A 167 -12.62 15.31 15.17
CA GLU A 167 -13.33 14.04 15.09
C GLU A 167 -14.30 14.01 13.92
N LEU A 168 -14.29 12.89 13.21
CA LEU A 168 -15.34 12.53 12.28
C LEU A 168 -16.06 11.30 12.84
N VAL A 169 -17.34 11.45 13.14
CA VAL A 169 -18.21 10.31 13.47
C VAL A 169 -18.77 9.78 12.17
N LEU A 170 -18.38 8.57 11.84
CA LEU A 170 -18.78 7.87 10.62
C LEU A 170 -20.13 7.17 10.81
N GLY A 171 -20.71 6.66 9.72
CA GLY A 171 -22.03 6.02 9.76
C GLY A 171 -22.13 4.81 10.68
N ASP A 172 -20.99 4.26 11.10
CA ASP A 172 -20.82 3.17 12.07
C ASP A 172 -20.76 3.59 13.53
N GLY A 173 -20.80 4.89 13.76
CA GLY A 173 -20.43 5.46 15.06
C GLY A 173 -18.95 5.32 15.37
N ALA A 174 -18.11 4.84 14.45
CA ALA A 174 -16.67 4.89 14.64
C ALA A 174 -16.22 6.34 14.60
N VAL A 175 -15.37 6.69 15.55
CA VAL A 175 -14.81 8.02 15.68
C VAL A 175 -13.42 7.99 15.08
N SER A 176 -13.27 8.59 13.91
CA SER A 176 -11.97 8.81 13.28
C SER A 176 -11.39 10.14 13.77
N ARG A 177 -10.14 10.12 14.24
CA ARG A 177 -9.44 11.29 14.79
C ARG A 177 -8.32 11.72 13.85
N TYR A 178 -8.19 13.03 13.66
CA TYR A 178 -7.19 13.62 12.78
C TYR A 178 -6.52 14.82 13.45
N GLN A 179 -5.21 14.95 13.27
CA GLN A 179 -4.48 16.11 13.78
C GLN A 179 -4.72 17.33 12.90
N VAL A 180 -5.04 18.46 13.52
CA VAL A 180 -5.31 19.73 12.81
C VAL A 180 -4.06 20.21 12.05
N ASP A 181 -2.87 20.02 12.62
CA ASP A 181 -1.60 20.44 12.03
C ASP A 181 -1.17 19.60 10.81
N GLU A 182 -1.80 18.45 10.58
CA GLU A 182 -1.66 17.68 9.34
C GLU A 182 -2.68 18.12 8.28
N LEU A 183 -3.85 18.61 8.69
CA LEU A 183 -4.89 19.06 7.74
C LEU A 183 -4.64 20.47 7.19
N LEU A 184 -4.23 21.41 8.05
CA LEU A 184 -4.06 22.82 7.70
C LEU A 184 -3.03 23.07 6.58
N PRO A 185 -1.85 22.40 6.54
CA PRO A 185 -0.87 22.62 5.49
C PRO A 185 -1.40 22.30 4.08
N VAL A 186 -2.36 21.38 3.97
CA VAL A 186 -3.04 21.08 2.70
C VAL A 186 -4.15 22.10 2.42
N TYR A 187 -4.95 22.42 3.43
CA TYR A 187 -6.12 23.29 3.30
C TYR A 187 -5.76 24.74 2.97
N LEU A 188 -4.79 25.36 3.66
CA LEU A 188 -4.52 26.80 3.55
C LEU A 188 -4.11 27.23 2.13
N PRO A 189 -3.18 26.54 1.43
CA PRO A 189 -2.86 26.86 0.04
C PRO A 189 -4.06 26.70 -0.90
N ARG A 190 -4.89 25.67 -0.68
CA ARG A 190 -6.10 25.39 -1.48
C ARG A 190 -7.15 26.46 -1.29
N ARG A 191 -7.35 26.91 -0.04
CA ARG A 191 -8.22 28.03 0.31
C ARG A 191 -7.80 29.30 -0.44
N ALA A 192 -6.50 29.62 -0.42
CA ALA A 192 -5.98 30.79 -1.12
C ALA A 192 -6.13 30.67 -2.65
N ALA A 193 -5.90 29.47 -3.22
CA ALA A 193 -6.09 29.22 -4.64
C ALA A 193 -7.55 29.37 -5.08
N LEU A 194 -8.50 28.83 -4.30
CA LEU A 194 -9.93 28.99 -4.56
C LEU A 194 -10.35 30.46 -4.54
N GLN A 195 -9.92 31.22 -3.53
CA GLN A 195 -10.26 32.64 -3.43
C GLN A 195 -9.77 33.42 -4.65
N ARG A 196 -8.52 33.18 -5.08
CA ARG A 196 -7.98 33.78 -6.32
C ARG A 196 -8.80 33.39 -7.55
N LEU A 197 -9.09 32.10 -7.73
CA LEU A 197 -9.88 31.59 -8.86
C LEU A 197 -11.25 32.28 -8.94
N LEU A 198 -11.97 32.38 -7.82
CA LEU A 198 -13.29 33.00 -7.77
C LEU A 198 -13.26 34.51 -7.98
N ASP A 199 -12.27 35.19 -7.40
CA ASP A 199 -12.13 36.65 -7.53
C ASP A 199 -11.75 37.05 -8.96
N GLU A 200 -10.78 36.35 -9.56
CA GLU A 200 -10.38 36.57 -10.95
C GLU A 200 -11.53 36.27 -11.93
N HIS A 201 -12.30 35.21 -11.68
CA HIS A 201 -13.45 34.86 -12.52
C HIS A 201 -14.61 35.86 -12.38
N LEU A 202 -14.90 36.32 -11.15
CA LEU A 202 -15.92 37.35 -10.93
C LEU A 202 -15.53 38.66 -11.62
N ALA A 203 -14.27 39.10 -11.44
CA ALA A 203 -13.72 40.33 -12.03
C ALA A 203 -13.60 40.27 -13.56
N GLY A 204 -13.37 39.08 -14.12
CA GLY A 204 -13.25 38.87 -15.57
C GLY A 204 -14.57 39.02 -16.35
N ASP A 205 -15.72 39.02 -15.66
CA ASP A 205 -17.08 39.19 -16.20
C ASP A 205 -17.40 38.41 -17.49
N ARG A 206 -16.85 37.19 -17.59
CA ARG A 206 -17.06 36.29 -18.74
C ARG A 206 -17.33 34.87 -18.25
N PRO A 207 -18.17 34.08 -18.96
CA PRO A 207 -18.32 32.66 -18.66
C PRO A 207 -16.98 31.93 -18.78
N VAL A 208 -16.80 30.87 -18.00
CA VAL A 208 -15.61 30.02 -18.08
C VAL A 208 -15.53 29.37 -19.47
N SER A 209 -14.33 29.38 -20.03
CA SER A 209 -14.05 28.80 -21.35
C SER A 209 -13.33 27.47 -21.18
N TRP A 210 -13.72 26.46 -21.96
CA TRP A 210 -12.99 25.20 -22.05
C TRP A 210 -11.55 25.37 -22.54
N ALA A 211 -11.29 26.43 -23.32
CA ALA A 211 -9.96 26.77 -23.83
C ALA A 211 -9.08 27.54 -22.81
N ASP A 212 -9.56 27.84 -21.60
CA ASP A 212 -8.74 28.51 -20.59
C ASP A 212 -7.86 27.48 -19.86
N GLU A 213 -6.62 27.31 -20.34
CA GLU A 213 -5.63 26.36 -19.80
C GLU A 213 -5.23 26.64 -18.35
N ARG A 214 -5.57 27.83 -17.81
CA ARG A 214 -5.32 28.18 -16.41
C ARG A 214 -6.35 27.58 -15.46
N VAL A 215 -7.47 27.06 -15.98
CA VAL A 215 -8.55 26.45 -15.19
C VAL A 215 -8.46 24.93 -15.34
N ARG A 216 -8.26 24.21 -14.23
CA ARG A 216 -8.19 22.74 -14.27
C ARG A 216 -9.56 22.11 -14.56
N ALA A 217 -9.58 21.25 -15.57
CA ALA A 217 -10.67 20.34 -15.86
C ALA A 217 -10.30 18.91 -15.44
N CYS A 218 -11.25 18.15 -14.90
CA CYS A 218 -11.02 16.74 -14.55
C CYS A 218 -11.25 15.77 -15.72
N PHE A 219 -11.77 16.28 -16.84
CA PHE A 219 -12.10 15.58 -18.08
C PHE A 219 -13.14 14.44 -17.97
N ARG A 220 -13.66 14.16 -16.76
CA ARG A 220 -14.52 13.01 -16.48
C ARG A 220 -15.87 13.34 -15.88
N CYS A 221 -16.03 14.51 -15.23
CA CYS A 221 -17.32 14.90 -14.67
C CYS A 221 -18.35 15.18 -15.79
N PRO A 222 -19.66 15.21 -15.49
CA PRO A 222 -20.70 15.47 -16.48
C PRO A 222 -20.43 16.74 -17.31
N GLU A 223 -19.94 17.81 -16.67
CA GLU A 223 -19.66 19.09 -17.33
C GLU A 223 -18.45 19.00 -18.28
N CYS A 224 -17.40 18.27 -17.91
CA CYS A 224 -16.23 18.07 -18.76
C CYS A 224 -16.52 17.11 -19.90
N SER A 225 -17.33 16.06 -19.65
CA SER A 225 -17.67 15.04 -20.64
C SER A 225 -18.37 15.62 -21.86
N VAL A 226 -19.20 16.65 -21.66
CA VAL A 226 -19.81 17.43 -22.75
C VAL A 226 -18.73 18.07 -23.61
N GLN A 227 -17.76 18.77 -22.99
CA GLN A 227 -16.72 19.46 -23.73
C GLN A 227 -15.74 18.52 -24.43
N VAL A 228 -15.33 17.43 -23.77
CA VAL A 228 -14.49 16.36 -24.37
C VAL A 228 -15.14 15.84 -25.66
N LYS A 229 -16.46 15.63 -25.66
CA LYS A 229 -17.21 15.20 -26.85
C LYS A 229 -17.34 16.29 -27.90
N GLU A 230 -17.72 17.51 -27.50
CA GLU A 230 -17.93 18.64 -28.43
C GLU A 230 -16.64 19.08 -29.14
N THR A 231 -15.49 18.93 -28.48
CA THR A 231 -14.18 19.36 -29.01
C THR A 231 -13.42 18.28 -29.75
N ASP A 232 -14.02 17.10 -29.97
CA ASP A 232 -13.34 15.94 -30.58
C ASP A 232 -12.01 15.61 -29.89
N ASP A 233 -11.99 15.71 -28.55
CA ASP A 233 -10.77 15.65 -27.76
C ASP A 233 -10.12 14.26 -27.82
N LEU A 234 -8.78 14.22 -27.79
CA LEU A 234 -8.00 12.98 -27.80
C LEU A 234 -8.35 11.98 -26.68
N LEU A 235 -8.90 12.42 -25.55
CA LEU A 235 -9.36 11.52 -24.47
C LEU A 235 -10.50 10.59 -24.89
N LEU A 236 -11.16 10.86 -26.02
CA LEU A 236 -12.14 9.94 -26.60
C LEU A 236 -11.48 8.68 -27.18
N VAL A 237 -10.17 8.71 -27.47
CA VAL A 237 -9.43 7.54 -27.98
C VAL A 237 -9.24 6.54 -26.83
N ALA A 238 -9.74 5.32 -27.01
CA ALA A 238 -9.65 4.30 -25.99
C ALA A 238 -8.18 4.01 -25.63
N GLY A 239 -7.87 4.00 -24.32
CA GLY A 239 -6.51 3.83 -23.82
C GLY A 239 -5.63 5.09 -23.83
N MET A 240 -6.17 6.26 -24.22
CA MET A 240 -5.48 7.54 -24.11
C MET A 240 -5.28 7.95 -22.65
N ARG A 241 -4.04 8.26 -22.26
CA ARG A 241 -3.71 8.87 -20.96
C ARG A 241 -3.62 10.40 -21.09
N THR A 242 -3.89 11.13 -20.01
CA THR A 242 -3.79 12.61 -19.99
C THR A 242 -2.39 13.10 -20.39
N SER A 243 -1.34 12.41 -19.95
CA SER A 243 0.04 12.72 -20.33
C SER A 243 0.32 12.50 -21.82
N GLN A 244 -0.21 11.42 -22.41
CA GLN A 244 -0.10 11.16 -23.85
C GLN A 244 -0.85 12.23 -24.65
N ARG A 245 -2.05 12.63 -24.21
CA ARG A 245 -2.81 13.74 -24.79
C ARG A 245 -1.99 15.03 -24.78
N ALA A 246 -1.35 15.39 -23.67
CA ALA A 246 -0.53 16.59 -23.58
C ALA A 246 0.60 16.58 -24.63
N ARG A 247 1.37 15.49 -24.72
CA ARG A 247 2.45 15.34 -25.71
C ARG A 247 1.96 15.38 -27.16
N LEU A 248 0.77 14.84 -27.44
CA LEU A 248 0.16 14.92 -28.76
C LEU A 248 -0.27 16.36 -29.09
N ILE A 249 -0.85 17.09 -28.13
CA ILE A 249 -1.22 18.50 -28.28
C ILE A 249 0.02 19.37 -28.52
N ASP A 250 1.10 19.15 -27.76
CA ASP A 250 2.38 19.85 -27.95
C ASP A 250 2.98 19.59 -29.35
N ALA A 251 2.72 18.40 -29.91
CA ALA A 251 3.08 18.05 -31.29
C ALA A 251 2.10 18.56 -32.36
N GLY A 252 1.09 19.35 -31.98
CA GLY A 252 0.10 19.94 -32.87
C GLY A 252 -1.06 19.01 -33.24
N ILE A 253 -1.25 17.91 -32.51
CA ILE A 253 -2.33 16.93 -32.71
C ILE A 253 -3.33 17.11 -31.56
N GLY A 254 -4.43 17.82 -31.81
CA GLY A 254 -5.42 18.20 -30.80
C GLY A 254 -6.71 17.40 -30.80
N THR A 255 -7.03 16.68 -31.87
CA THR A 255 -8.33 15.99 -32.01
C THR A 255 -8.20 14.52 -32.43
N VAL A 256 -9.24 13.71 -32.18
CA VAL A 256 -9.30 12.31 -32.62
C VAL A 256 -9.09 12.20 -34.13
N HIS A 257 -9.74 13.08 -34.90
CA HIS A 257 -9.59 13.10 -36.36
C HIS A 257 -8.16 13.47 -36.80
N GLN A 258 -7.52 14.43 -36.12
CA GLN A 258 -6.13 14.79 -36.40
C GLN A 258 -5.17 13.63 -36.08
N LEU A 259 -5.36 12.94 -34.96
CA LEU A 259 -4.58 11.76 -34.61
C LEU A 259 -4.80 10.62 -35.61
N ALA A 260 -6.04 10.38 -36.02
CA ALA A 260 -6.34 9.37 -37.04
C ALA A 260 -5.66 9.66 -38.38
N ALA A 261 -5.50 10.93 -38.76
CA ALA A 261 -4.79 11.35 -39.97
C ALA A 261 -3.27 11.44 -39.81
N HIS A 262 -2.73 11.33 -38.59
CA HIS A 262 -1.32 11.54 -38.32
C HIS A 262 -0.45 10.40 -38.85
N GLU A 263 0.73 10.75 -39.38
CA GLU A 263 1.80 9.84 -39.75
C GLU A 263 3.12 10.47 -39.31
N GLY A 264 3.89 9.77 -38.46
CA GLY A 264 5.18 10.28 -37.99
C GLY A 264 5.52 9.86 -36.57
N ALA A 265 6.64 10.40 -36.08
CA ALA A 265 7.04 10.30 -34.68
C ALA A 265 6.51 11.51 -33.91
N VAL A 266 6.18 11.28 -32.64
CA VAL A 266 5.80 12.33 -31.68
C VAL A 266 6.91 12.39 -30.63
N PRO A 267 7.50 13.57 -30.34
CA PRO A 267 8.52 13.71 -29.30
C PRO A 267 8.06 13.08 -27.97
N GLU A 268 8.98 12.39 -27.29
CA GLU A 268 8.75 11.79 -25.96
C GLU A 268 7.67 10.68 -25.91
N LEU A 269 7.10 10.30 -27.05
CA LEU A 269 6.27 9.11 -27.18
C LEU A 269 7.00 8.05 -28.01
N SER A 270 6.91 6.79 -27.56
CA SER A 270 7.46 5.68 -28.34
C SER A 270 6.73 5.55 -29.68
N LYS A 271 7.46 5.13 -30.73
CA LYS A 271 6.87 4.83 -32.03
C LYS A 271 5.71 3.84 -31.93
N ARG A 272 5.82 2.85 -31.03
CA ARG A 272 4.78 1.86 -30.76
C ARG A 272 3.51 2.53 -30.21
N THR A 273 3.64 3.39 -29.21
CA THR A 273 2.51 4.12 -28.60
C THR A 273 1.78 4.97 -29.63
N VAL A 274 2.51 5.78 -30.42
CA VAL A 274 1.91 6.62 -31.47
C VAL A 274 1.17 5.77 -32.50
N THR A 275 1.77 4.66 -32.94
CA THR A 275 1.15 3.74 -33.91
C THR A 275 -0.14 3.14 -33.36
N THR A 276 -0.14 2.67 -32.11
CA THR A 276 -1.31 2.08 -31.46
C THR A 276 -2.45 3.09 -31.31
N LEU A 277 -2.16 4.29 -30.79
CA LEU A 277 -3.18 5.33 -30.59
C LEU A 277 -3.74 5.85 -31.92
N THR A 278 -2.89 6.01 -32.93
CA THR A 278 -3.31 6.39 -34.30
C THR A 278 -4.24 5.35 -34.90
N ALA A 279 -3.90 4.06 -34.80
CA ALA A 279 -4.74 2.99 -35.32
C ALA A 279 -6.07 2.86 -34.55
N GLN A 280 -6.06 3.05 -33.23
CA GLN A 280 -7.26 3.12 -32.40
C GLN A 280 -8.17 4.28 -32.83
N ALA A 281 -7.62 5.48 -33.02
CA ALA A 281 -8.37 6.65 -33.50
C ALA A 281 -8.99 6.41 -34.89
N ARG A 282 -8.22 5.84 -35.84
CA ARG A 282 -8.71 5.47 -37.18
C ARG A 282 -9.90 4.51 -37.12
N LEU A 283 -9.85 3.53 -36.24
CA LEU A 283 -10.91 2.55 -36.09
C LEU A 283 -12.16 3.14 -35.43
N GLN A 284 -12.00 4.04 -34.46
CA GLN A 284 -13.13 4.70 -33.78
C GLN A 284 -13.91 5.66 -34.68
N ILE A 285 -13.27 6.30 -35.65
CA ILE A 285 -13.94 7.19 -36.61
C ILE A 285 -14.49 6.47 -37.84
N ALA A 286 -14.15 5.18 -38.02
CA ALA A 286 -14.61 4.41 -39.17
C ALA A 286 -16.12 4.12 -39.09
N GLU A 287 -16.75 4.02 -40.26
CA GLU A 287 -18.20 3.82 -40.37
C GLU A 287 -18.63 2.47 -39.78
N ARG A 288 -19.74 2.50 -39.04
CA ARG A 288 -20.35 1.28 -38.48
C ARG A 288 -21.08 0.52 -39.58
N ILE A 289 -20.81 -0.78 -39.70
CA ILE A 289 -21.47 -1.65 -40.67
C ILE A 289 -22.60 -2.40 -39.96
N ASP A 290 -23.84 -2.26 -40.46
CA ASP A 290 -25.05 -2.84 -39.86
C ASP A 290 -25.21 -2.53 -38.35
N GLY A 291 -24.82 -1.32 -37.94
CA GLY A 291 -24.86 -0.86 -36.55
C GLY A 291 -23.72 -1.38 -35.66
N LYS A 292 -22.87 -2.27 -36.16
CA LYS A 292 -21.73 -2.84 -35.41
C LYS A 292 -20.52 -1.93 -35.46
N PRO A 293 -19.79 -1.75 -34.34
CA PRO A 293 -18.53 -1.05 -34.37
C PRO A 293 -17.51 -1.83 -35.21
N PRO A 294 -16.66 -1.16 -36.00
CA PRO A 294 -15.58 -1.83 -36.70
C PRO A 294 -14.58 -2.43 -35.69
N PHE A 295 -14.01 -3.58 -36.00
CA PHE A 295 -13.00 -4.22 -35.17
C PHE A 295 -11.93 -4.88 -36.04
N GLU A 296 -10.75 -5.08 -35.48
CA GLU A 296 -9.67 -5.86 -36.08
C GLU A 296 -8.98 -6.75 -35.04
N VAL A 297 -8.45 -7.88 -35.48
CA VAL A 297 -7.60 -8.75 -34.64
C VAL A 297 -6.16 -8.27 -34.79
N VAL A 298 -5.65 -7.57 -33.79
CA VAL A 298 -4.30 -6.96 -33.82
C VAL A 298 -3.20 -7.95 -33.46
N ASP A 299 -3.52 -8.89 -32.58
CA ASP A 299 -2.66 -10.01 -32.22
C ASP A 299 -3.54 -11.21 -31.85
N ALA A 300 -3.47 -12.29 -32.61
CA ALA A 300 -4.25 -13.49 -32.31
C ALA A 300 -3.60 -14.38 -31.24
N GLN A 301 -2.31 -14.19 -30.94
CA GLN A 301 -1.54 -15.09 -30.09
C GLN A 301 -2.03 -15.17 -28.64
N PRO A 302 -2.47 -14.08 -27.98
CA PRO A 302 -3.02 -14.15 -26.62
C PRO A 302 -4.26 -15.05 -26.53
N LEU A 303 -5.01 -15.23 -27.63
CA LEU A 303 -6.16 -16.12 -27.67
C LEU A 303 -5.79 -17.60 -27.48
N MET A 304 -4.51 -18.00 -27.61
CA MET A 304 -4.06 -19.36 -27.28
C MET A 304 -4.30 -19.73 -25.81
N VAL A 305 -4.34 -18.74 -24.92
CA VAL A 305 -4.57 -18.96 -23.48
C VAL A 305 -6.01 -19.37 -23.20
N LEU A 306 -6.94 -19.15 -24.14
CA LEU A 306 -8.31 -19.67 -24.01
C LEU A 306 -8.27 -21.20 -23.90
N PRO A 307 -8.96 -21.79 -22.92
CA PRO A 307 -9.13 -23.23 -22.86
C PRO A 307 -10.06 -23.76 -23.95
N ASP A 308 -9.93 -25.06 -24.25
CA ASP A 308 -10.96 -25.78 -24.99
C ASP A 308 -12.28 -25.73 -24.24
N ALA A 309 -13.38 -25.53 -24.97
CA ALA A 309 -14.71 -25.54 -24.38
C ALA A 309 -15.05 -26.92 -23.78
N ASP A 310 -15.52 -26.93 -22.52
CA ASP A 310 -15.96 -28.13 -21.82
C ASP A 310 -17.43 -28.04 -21.43
N LYS A 311 -18.12 -29.18 -21.36
CA LYS A 311 -19.54 -29.23 -20.93
C LYS A 311 -19.72 -28.79 -19.47
N GLY A 312 -18.65 -28.83 -18.69
CA GLY A 312 -18.59 -28.37 -17.32
C GLY A 312 -18.41 -26.87 -17.16
N ASP A 313 -18.13 -26.10 -18.23
CA ASP A 313 -17.82 -24.67 -18.12
C ASP A 313 -18.94 -23.87 -17.44
N LEU A 314 -18.53 -22.84 -16.70
CA LEU A 314 -19.39 -21.89 -15.99
C LEU A 314 -19.07 -20.45 -16.40
N PHE A 315 -20.06 -19.58 -16.36
CA PHE A 315 -19.94 -18.14 -16.59
C PHE A 315 -20.46 -17.41 -15.36
N PHE A 316 -19.65 -16.52 -14.82
CA PHE A 316 -19.78 -16.01 -13.47
C PHE A 316 -19.76 -14.49 -13.42
N ASP A 317 -20.63 -13.90 -12.59
CA ASP A 317 -20.74 -12.46 -12.38
C ASP A 317 -21.28 -12.13 -10.98
N PHE A 318 -20.99 -10.92 -10.47
CA PHE A 318 -21.41 -10.43 -9.16
C PHE A 318 -22.26 -9.17 -9.28
N GLU A 319 -23.31 -9.07 -8.45
CA GLU A 319 -23.89 -7.78 -8.07
C GLU A 319 -23.59 -7.48 -6.60
N GLY A 320 -23.18 -6.24 -6.33
CA GLY A 320 -22.89 -5.79 -4.98
C GLY A 320 -23.35 -4.36 -4.72
N ASP A 321 -23.73 -4.08 -3.48
CA ASP A 321 -24.07 -2.74 -3.02
C ASP A 321 -23.00 -2.27 -2.02
N PRO A 322 -22.07 -1.38 -2.43
CA PRO A 322 -21.04 -0.83 -1.54
C PRO A 322 -21.65 0.00 -0.39
N LEU A 323 -22.91 0.42 -0.50
CA LEU A 323 -23.67 1.21 0.46
C LEU A 323 -24.66 0.38 1.30
N TRP A 324 -24.72 -0.93 1.15
CA TRP A 324 -25.56 -1.76 2.01
C TRP A 324 -24.93 -1.89 3.40
N THR A 325 -25.69 -1.74 4.50
CA THR A 325 -25.21 -1.96 5.88
C THR A 325 -26.33 -2.36 6.84
N VAL A 326 -26.01 -3.15 7.89
CA VAL A 326 -26.97 -3.58 8.94
C VAL A 326 -26.92 -2.70 10.18
N ASN A 327 -25.72 -2.30 10.59
CA ASN A 327 -25.43 -1.66 11.87
C ASN A 327 -24.79 -0.27 11.67
N GLY A 328 -24.69 0.19 10.42
CA GLY A 328 -23.86 1.32 10.05
C GLY A 328 -22.36 1.00 10.09
N ARG A 329 -21.93 -0.14 10.65
CA ARG A 329 -20.55 -0.61 10.93
C ARG A 329 -19.97 -1.62 9.96
N ASP A 330 -20.76 -2.28 9.13
CA ASP A 330 -20.37 -3.26 8.10
C ASP A 330 -21.08 -2.94 6.78
N TRP A 331 -20.36 -2.44 5.76
CA TRP A 331 -20.87 -1.91 4.49
C TRP A 331 -20.31 -2.71 3.33
N GLY A 332 -21.06 -2.74 2.24
CA GLY A 332 -20.65 -3.45 1.03
C GLY A 332 -21.06 -4.91 1.09
N LEU A 333 -22.10 -5.32 0.38
CA LEU A 333 -22.58 -6.69 0.34
C LEU A 333 -22.62 -7.16 -1.12
N GLU A 334 -21.97 -8.28 -1.43
CA GLU A 334 -22.19 -8.98 -2.70
C GLU A 334 -23.50 -9.76 -2.59
N TYR A 335 -24.60 -9.10 -2.99
CA TYR A 335 -25.95 -9.60 -2.73
C TYR A 335 -26.43 -10.63 -3.75
N LEU A 336 -25.80 -10.72 -4.93
CA LEU A 336 -26.13 -11.74 -5.93
C LEU A 336 -24.87 -12.29 -6.60
N TRP A 337 -24.79 -13.62 -6.65
CA TRP A 337 -23.76 -14.37 -7.35
C TRP A 337 -24.43 -15.12 -8.50
N GLY A 338 -24.19 -14.68 -9.72
CA GLY A 338 -24.74 -15.31 -10.92
C GLY A 338 -23.85 -16.42 -11.42
N VAL A 339 -24.41 -17.62 -11.62
CA VAL A 339 -23.70 -18.70 -12.30
C VAL A 339 -24.54 -19.26 -13.43
N LEU A 340 -24.04 -19.13 -14.66
CA LEU A 340 -24.64 -19.71 -15.85
C LEU A 340 -23.82 -20.90 -16.34
N THR A 341 -24.50 -21.98 -16.73
CA THR A 341 -23.86 -23.13 -17.37
C THR A 341 -23.89 -23.00 -18.90
N VAL A 342 -23.09 -23.82 -19.60
CA VAL A 342 -23.16 -23.94 -21.07
C VAL A 342 -24.55 -24.31 -21.62
N ALA A 343 -25.43 -24.89 -20.79
CA ALA A 343 -26.80 -25.26 -21.16
C ALA A 343 -27.82 -24.14 -20.91
N ASP A 344 -27.36 -22.91 -20.64
CA ASP A 344 -28.19 -21.75 -20.25
C ASP A 344 -28.99 -21.95 -18.95
N GLU A 345 -28.59 -22.92 -18.11
CA GLU A 345 -29.12 -23.06 -16.75
C GLU A 345 -28.45 -22.03 -15.83
N PHE A 346 -29.24 -21.12 -15.24
CA PHE A 346 -28.79 -20.05 -14.34
C PHE A 346 -29.08 -20.42 -12.88
N THR A 347 -28.08 -20.24 -12.01
CA THR A 347 -28.17 -20.45 -10.56
C THR A 347 -27.78 -19.16 -9.83
N PRO A 348 -28.74 -18.45 -9.21
CA PRO A 348 -28.44 -17.30 -8.36
C PRO A 348 -28.13 -17.75 -6.92
N PHE A 349 -27.07 -17.20 -6.32
CA PHE A 349 -26.89 -17.24 -4.86
C PHE A 349 -27.15 -15.85 -4.29
N TRP A 350 -28.27 -15.71 -3.59
CA TRP A 350 -28.67 -14.46 -2.96
C TRP A 350 -28.09 -14.34 -1.56
N ALA A 351 -27.61 -13.14 -1.24
CA ALA A 351 -27.23 -12.74 0.10
C ALA A 351 -27.95 -11.43 0.46
N HIS A 352 -28.65 -11.43 1.59
CA HIS A 352 -29.30 -10.24 2.15
C HIS A 352 -28.72 -9.84 3.51
N ASP A 353 -27.70 -10.59 3.95
CA ASP A 353 -26.93 -10.36 5.17
C ASP A 353 -25.54 -11.02 5.02
N ARG A 354 -24.65 -10.77 5.98
CA ARG A 354 -23.28 -11.30 5.99
C ARG A 354 -23.20 -12.81 6.15
N GLU A 355 -24.12 -13.38 6.89
CA GLU A 355 -24.16 -14.82 7.10
C GLU A 355 -24.53 -15.51 5.77
N ALA A 356 -25.48 -14.93 5.03
CA ALA A 356 -25.88 -15.36 3.70
C ALA A 356 -24.76 -15.15 2.67
N GLU A 357 -24.00 -14.06 2.72
CA GLU A 357 -22.85 -13.83 1.83
C GLU A 357 -21.75 -14.88 2.04
N ARG A 358 -21.45 -15.21 3.30
CA ARG A 358 -20.52 -16.30 3.63
C ARG A 358 -21.06 -17.66 3.19
N ARG A 359 -22.35 -17.95 3.40
CA ARG A 359 -23.00 -19.18 2.92
C ARG A 359 -22.96 -19.27 1.39
N ALA A 360 -23.21 -18.17 0.68
CA ALA A 360 -23.13 -18.10 -0.77
C ALA A 360 -21.72 -18.45 -1.28
N LEU A 361 -20.65 -17.95 -0.64
CA LEU A 361 -19.27 -18.34 -0.94
C LEU A 361 -19.06 -19.85 -0.75
N VAL A 362 -19.50 -20.40 0.39
CA VAL A 362 -19.36 -21.84 0.69
C VAL A 362 -20.11 -22.70 -0.32
N ASP A 363 -21.34 -22.34 -0.64
CA ASP A 363 -22.20 -23.08 -1.56
C ASP A 363 -21.70 -22.99 -3.00
N PHE A 364 -21.22 -21.82 -3.42
CA PHE A 364 -20.56 -21.61 -4.70
C PHE A 364 -19.34 -22.53 -4.83
N LEU A 365 -18.44 -22.52 -3.85
CA LEU A 365 -17.23 -23.38 -3.86
C LEU A 365 -17.58 -24.87 -3.82
N ALA A 366 -18.61 -25.26 -3.05
CA ALA A 366 -19.09 -26.64 -3.02
C ALA A 366 -19.66 -27.07 -4.39
N MET A 367 -20.40 -26.19 -5.06
CA MET A 367 -20.90 -26.43 -6.43
C MET A 367 -19.74 -26.60 -7.42
N VAL A 368 -18.76 -25.68 -7.40
CA VAL A 368 -17.58 -25.74 -8.26
C VAL A 368 -16.81 -27.04 -8.02
N ARG A 369 -16.55 -27.42 -6.76
CA ARG A 369 -15.86 -28.66 -6.40
C ARG A 369 -16.58 -29.91 -6.91
N LYS A 370 -17.91 -29.96 -6.76
CA LYS A 370 -18.74 -31.07 -7.26
C LYS A 370 -18.67 -31.14 -8.79
N ARG A 371 -18.69 -29.99 -9.46
CA ARG A 371 -18.66 -29.90 -10.93
C ARG A 371 -17.29 -30.26 -11.48
N LEU A 372 -16.21 -29.79 -10.87
CA LEU A 372 -14.82 -30.09 -11.25
C LEU A 372 -14.50 -31.58 -11.14
N LYS A 373 -15.03 -32.26 -10.11
CA LYS A 373 -14.96 -33.73 -9.99
C LYS A 373 -15.62 -34.46 -11.16
N ARG A 374 -16.71 -33.91 -11.71
CA ARG A 374 -17.46 -34.50 -12.84
C ARG A 374 -16.85 -34.12 -14.19
N TYR A 375 -16.29 -32.92 -14.29
CA TYR A 375 -15.73 -32.34 -15.50
C TYR A 375 -14.33 -31.79 -15.20
N PRO A 376 -13.28 -32.64 -15.20
CA PRO A 376 -11.93 -32.23 -14.79
C PRO A 376 -11.26 -31.17 -15.68
N LYS A 377 -11.84 -30.87 -16.85
CA LYS A 377 -11.37 -29.87 -17.81
C LYS A 377 -12.22 -28.60 -17.82
N MET A 378 -13.16 -28.45 -16.90
CA MET A 378 -14.03 -27.27 -16.85
C MET A 378 -13.27 -26.01 -16.45
N HIS A 379 -13.74 -24.87 -16.95
CA HIS A 379 -13.27 -23.53 -16.57
C HIS A 379 -14.44 -22.64 -16.13
N ILE A 380 -14.12 -21.57 -15.42
CA ILE A 380 -15.05 -20.53 -14.94
C ILE A 380 -14.62 -19.23 -15.60
N TYR A 381 -15.47 -18.68 -16.46
CA TYR A 381 -15.19 -17.45 -17.21
C TYR A 381 -15.87 -16.25 -16.55
N HIS A 382 -15.15 -15.14 -16.45
CA HIS A 382 -15.66 -13.86 -15.97
C HIS A 382 -15.05 -12.70 -16.80
N TYR A 383 -15.52 -11.47 -16.57
CA TYR A 383 -15.08 -10.31 -17.33
C TYR A 383 -14.57 -9.20 -16.42
N ALA A 384 -13.25 -8.95 -16.49
CA ALA A 384 -12.48 -8.00 -15.69
C ALA A 384 -12.01 -8.54 -14.33
N ALA A 385 -11.14 -7.77 -13.67
CA ALA A 385 -10.45 -8.20 -12.46
C ALA A 385 -11.34 -8.22 -11.21
N TYR A 386 -12.54 -7.62 -11.27
CA TYR A 386 -13.41 -7.43 -10.11
C TYR A 386 -13.78 -8.76 -9.48
N GLU A 387 -14.24 -9.75 -10.23
CA GLU A 387 -14.71 -11.04 -9.69
C GLU A 387 -13.59 -11.80 -9.00
N LYS A 388 -12.41 -11.85 -9.62
CA LYS A 388 -11.20 -12.45 -9.02
C LYS A 388 -10.82 -11.75 -7.72
N SER A 389 -10.77 -10.42 -7.72
CA SER A 389 -10.42 -9.64 -6.54
C SER A 389 -11.46 -9.79 -5.41
N THR A 390 -12.74 -9.89 -5.78
CA THR A 390 -13.85 -10.10 -4.85
C THR A 390 -13.82 -11.49 -4.25
N LEU A 391 -13.61 -12.56 -5.02
CA LEU A 391 -13.46 -13.92 -4.49
C LEU A 391 -12.29 -14.03 -3.50
N LEU A 392 -11.13 -13.45 -3.84
CA LEU A 392 -9.97 -13.40 -2.95
C LEU A 392 -10.27 -12.59 -1.68
N ARG A 393 -10.90 -11.42 -1.83
CA ARG A 393 -11.31 -10.56 -0.71
C ARG A 393 -12.31 -11.27 0.21
N LEU A 394 -13.30 -11.96 -0.33
CA LEU A 394 -14.31 -12.67 0.47
C LEU A 394 -13.72 -13.92 1.13
N ALA A 395 -12.89 -14.69 0.42
CA ALA A 395 -12.18 -15.84 1.00
C ALA A 395 -11.25 -15.42 2.14
N GLY A 396 -10.48 -14.34 1.96
CA GLY A 396 -9.63 -13.77 3.01
C GLY A 396 -10.43 -13.14 4.15
N ARG A 397 -11.55 -12.45 3.85
CA ARG A 397 -12.44 -11.82 4.85
C ARG A 397 -13.07 -12.85 5.77
N TYR A 398 -13.59 -13.95 5.21
CA TYR A 398 -14.29 -14.97 6.00
C TYR A 398 -13.38 -16.11 6.47
N GLY A 399 -12.13 -16.16 6.01
CA GLY A 399 -11.20 -17.26 6.30
C GLY A 399 -11.71 -18.62 5.81
N VAL A 400 -12.53 -18.64 4.74
CA VAL A 400 -13.14 -19.86 4.20
C VAL A 400 -12.82 -19.99 2.72
N GLY A 401 -12.45 -21.20 2.30
CA GLY A 401 -12.26 -21.52 0.89
C GLY A 401 -11.00 -20.92 0.26
N GLU A 402 -10.09 -20.32 1.05
CA GLU A 402 -8.85 -19.71 0.54
C GLU A 402 -8.03 -20.67 -0.32
N ASN A 403 -7.80 -21.90 0.15
CA ASN A 403 -7.06 -22.91 -0.61
C ASN A 403 -7.81 -23.31 -1.88
N GLU A 404 -9.15 -23.35 -1.83
CA GLU A 404 -9.96 -23.72 -2.98
C GLU A 404 -9.95 -22.62 -4.04
N VAL A 405 -10.10 -21.35 -3.65
CA VAL A 405 -9.96 -20.20 -4.55
C VAL A 405 -8.54 -20.11 -5.10
N ASP A 406 -7.52 -20.34 -4.25
CA ASP A 406 -6.12 -20.43 -4.69
C ASP A 406 -5.93 -21.52 -5.72
N ASP A 407 -6.47 -22.72 -5.48
CA ASP A 407 -6.39 -23.85 -6.39
C ASP A 407 -7.08 -23.55 -7.72
N LEU A 408 -8.21 -22.84 -7.70
CA LEU A 408 -8.89 -22.43 -8.93
C LEU A 408 -8.02 -21.46 -9.75
N LEU A 409 -7.35 -20.50 -9.10
CA LEU A 409 -6.46 -19.55 -9.77
C LEU A 409 -5.17 -20.24 -10.26
N ARG A 410 -4.57 -21.06 -9.40
CA ARG A 410 -3.31 -21.79 -9.60
C ARG A 410 -3.41 -22.79 -10.74
N ASN A 411 -4.56 -23.45 -10.87
CA ASN A 411 -4.81 -24.40 -11.95
C ASN A 411 -5.39 -23.73 -13.21
N GLY A 412 -5.49 -22.40 -13.24
CA GLY A 412 -6.02 -21.66 -14.38
C GLY A 412 -7.50 -21.93 -14.66
N ILE A 413 -8.27 -22.37 -13.66
CA ILE A 413 -9.69 -22.69 -13.79
C ILE A 413 -10.51 -21.39 -13.93
N LEU A 414 -10.15 -20.31 -13.23
CA LEU A 414 -10.73 -18.98 -13.47
C LEU A 414 -10.06 -18.30 -14.66
N VAL A 415 -10.85 -17.89 -15.65
CA VAL A 415 -10.40 -17.25 -16.89
C VAL A 415 -11.02 -15.86 -17.03
N ASP A 416 -10.20 -14.83 -16.97
CA ASP A 416 -10.59 -13.45 -17.22
C ASP A 416 -10.52 -13.16 -18.74
N LEU A 417 -11.66 -12.81 -19.34
CA LEU A 417 -11.74 -12.50 -20.77
C LEU A 417 -11.28 -11.08 -21.11
N TYR A 418 -11.30 -10.13 -20.16
CA TYR A 418 -10.99 -8.73 -20.43
C TYR A 418 -9.56 -8.50 -20.95
N PRO A 419 -8.50 -9.09 -20.36
CA PRO A 419 -7.14 -8.98 -20.88
C PRO A 419 -7.00 -9.56 -22.29
N LEU A 420 -7.71 -10.65 -22.58
CA LEU A 420 -7.67 -11.31 -23.89
C LEU A 420 -8.29 -10.42 -24.97
N VAL A 421 -9.41 -9.75 -24.66
CA VAL A 421 -10.02 -8.76 -25.58
C VAL A 421 -9.07 -7.60 -25.82
N CYS A 422 -8.58 -6.94 -24.76
CA CYS A 422 -7.79 -5.71 -24.89
C CYS A 422 -6.49 -5.89 -25.69
N LYS A 423 -5.92 -7.10 -25.67
CA LYS A 423 -4.68 -7.42 -26.38
C LYS A 423 -4.91 -7.95 -27.78
N SER A 424 -5.99 -8.70 -27.97
CA SER A 424 -6.21 -9.39 -29.25
C SER A 424 -7.06 -8.58 -30.21
N ILE A 425 -7.96 -7.75 -29.69
CA ILE A 425 -8.99 -7.07 -30.44
C ILE A 425 -8.83 -5.57 -30.26
N ARG A 426 -8.75 -4.85 -31.38
CA ARG A 426 -8.97 -3.41 -31.41
C ARG A 426 -10.39 -3.16 -31.89
N VAL A 427 -11.16 -2.37 -31.16
CA VAL A 427 -12.56 -2.05 -31.49
C VAL A 427 -12.77 -0.55 -31.62
N GLY A 428 -13.61 -0.13 -32.56
CA GLY A 428 -13.98 1.26 -32.82
C GLY A 428 -14.98 1.83 -31.82
N THR A 429 -14.77 1.59 -30.52
CA THR A 429 -15.55 2.16 -29.41
C THR A 429 -14.66 2.95 -28.46
N GLU A 430 -15.26 3.84 -27.67
CA GLU A 430 -14.57 4.68 -26.68
C GLU A 430 -14.17 3.91 -25.40
N SER A 431 -14.70 2.70 -25.22
CA SER A 431 -14.45 1.86 -24.04
C SER A 431 -14.45 0.38 -24.41
N TYR A 432 -13.70 -0.40 -23.63
CA TYR A 432 -13.62 -1.86 -23.66
C TYR A 432 -14.50 -2.52 -22.58
N SER A 433 -15.45 -1.81 -21.97
CA SER A 433 -16.43 -2.50 -21.12
C SER A 433 -17.30 -3.42 -21.98
N ILE A 434 -17.77 -4.53 -21.40
CA ILE A 434 -18.50 -5.58 -22.12
C ILE A 434 -19.69 -5.02 -22.90
N LYS A 435 -20.39 -4.01 -22.34
CA LYS A 435 -21.49 -3.27 -22.97
C LYS A 435 -21.16 -2.69 -24.35
N TYR A 436 -19.96 -2.15 -24.55
CA TYR A 436 -19.57 -1.59 -25.84
C TYR A 436 -19.21 -2.66 -26.88
N LEU A 437 -18.91 -3.88 -26.42
CA LEU A 437 -18.56 -5.03 -27.26
C LEU A 437 -19.77 -5.87 -27.65
N GLU A 438 -20.84 -5.86 -26.84
CA GLU A 438 -22.09 -6.60 -27.07
C GLU A 438 -22.61 -6.54 -28.51
N PRO A 439 -22.60 -5.40 -29.23
CA PRO A 439 -23.02 -5.35 -30.63
C PRO A 439 -22.28 -6.32 -31.57
N LEU A 440 -21.06 -6.74 -31.23
CA LEU A 440 -20.25 -7.66 -32.04
C LEU A 440 -20.74 -9.12 -31.97
N TYR A 441 -21.26 -9.56 -30.83
CA TYR A 441 -21.52 -10.97 -30.54
C TYR A 441 -22.91 -11.28 -29.97
N MET A 442 -23.67 -10.29 -29.48
CA MET A 442 -25.03 -10.49 -28.96
C MET A 442 -26.12 -10.47 -30.05
N GLY A 443 -25.82 -9.96 -31.25
CA GLY A 443 -26.81 -9.82 -32.32
C GLY A 443 -27.86 -8.77 -31.96
N GLY A 444 -29.15 -9.10 -32.14
CA GLY A 444 -30.27 -8.20 -31.82
C GLY A 444 -30.71 -8.22 -30.34
N GLU A 445 -30.09 -9.08 -29.51
CA GLU A 445 -30.42 -9.23 -28.09
C GLU A 445 -29.59 -8.27 -27.22
N LEU A 446 -29.71 -6.97 -27.47
CA LEU A 446 -29.07 -5.94 -26.65
C LEU A 446 -29.88 -5.70 -25.36
N ARG A 447 -29.22 -5.17 -24.33
CA ARG A 447 -29.84 -4.86 -23.02
C ARG A 447 -31.14 -4.06 -23.19
N ASP A 448 -32.21 -4.55 -22.57
CA ASP A 448 -33.55 -3.95 -22.52
C ASP A 448 -34.07 -4.06 -21.08
N GLY A 449 -34.75 -3.02 -20.55
CA GLY A 449 -35.23 -2.97 -19.15
C GLY A 449 -34.78 -1.73 -18.33
N GLU A 450 -35.25 -1.66 -17.08
CA GLU A 450 -34.95 -0.54 -16.14
C GLU A 450 -33.56 -0.64 -15.49
N VAL A 451 -32.99 -1.84 -15.36
CA VAL A 451 -31.62 -2.07 -14.88
C VAL A 451 -30.71 -2.28 -16.08
N THR A 452 -29.88 -1.28 -16.39
CA THR A 452 -29.01 -1.31 -17.57
C THR A 452 -27.52 -1.21 -17.23
N ASN A 453 -27.21 -0.88 -15.97
CA ASN A 453 -25.87 -0.72 -15.45
C ASN A 453 -25.81 -1.00 -13.94
N ALA A 454 -24.61 -1.08 -13.38
CA ALA A 454 -24.38 -1.37 -11.97
C ALA A 454 -25.02 -0.36 -10.99
N ALA A 455 -25.09 0.93 -11.33
CA ALA A 455 -25.71 1.94 -10.47
C ALA A 455 -27.24 1.77 -10.40
N ASP A 456 -27.86 1.38 -11.52
CA ASP A 456 -29.29 1.02 -11.56
C ASP A 456 -29.54 -0.21 -10.66
N SER A 457 -28.67 -1.23 -10.74
CA SER A 457 -28.74 -2.46 -9.95
C SER A 457 -28.69 -2.18 -8.43
N ILE A 458 -27.76 -1.33 -7.98
CA ILE A 458 -27.66 -0.85 -6.59
C ILE A 458 -28.94 -0.12 -6.16
N THR A 459 -29.48 0.75 -7.01
CA THR A 459 -30.68 1.54 -6.70
C THR A 459 -31.91 0.64 -6.56
N GLN A 460 -32.08 -0.34 -7.45
CA GLN A 460 -33.17 -1.31 -7.37
C GLN A 460 -33.01 -2.24 -6.16
N TYR A 461 -31.81 -2.71 -5.81
CA TYR A 461 -31.62 -3.53 -4.62
C TYR A 461 -32.02 -2.79 -3.33
N ALA A 462 -31.72 -1.50 -3.26
CA ALA A 462 -32.17 -0.65 -2.16
C ALA A 462 -33.70 -0.49 -2.13
N ARG A 463 -34.35 -0.32 -3.29
CA ARG A 463 -35.82 -0.31 -3.39
C ARG A 463 -36.40 -1.64 -2.90
N TYR A 464 -35.80 -2.77 -3.27
CA TYR A 464 -36.18 -4.08 -2.74
C TYR A 464 -36.13 -4.12 -1.20
N CYS A 465 -35.04 -3.63 -0.59
CA CYS A 465 -34.95 -3.59 0.88
C CYS A 465 -36.07 -2.75 1.50
N ALA A 466 -36.38 -1.58 0.94
CA ALA A 466 -37.47 -0.73 1.42
C ALA A 466 -38.84 -1.42 1.32
N LEU A 467 -39.17 -1.99 0.15
CA LEU A 467 -40.43 -2.72 -0.07
C LEU A 467 -40.58 -3.92 0.85
N ARG A 468 -39.49 -4.67 1.07
CA ARG A 468 -39.46 -5.79 2.04
C ARG A 468 -39.78 -5.32 3.45
N ASP A 469 -39.17 -4.22 3.88
CA ASP A 469 -39.34 -3.68 5.24
C ASP A 469 -40.73 -3.05 5.43
N GLU A 470 -41.35 -2.54 4.36
CA GLU A 470 -42.74 -2.07 4.31
C GLU A 470 -43.78 -3.21 4.23
N GLY A 471 -43.33 -4.45 3.97
CA GLY A 471 -44.18 -5.64 3.89
C GLY A 471 -44.83 -5.87 2.51
N ASP A 472 -44.39 -5.17 1.47
CA ASP A 472 -44.88 -5.34 0.09
C ASP A 472 -44.10 -6.44 -0.65
N ALA A 473 -44.47 -7.69 -0.36
CA ALA A 473 -43.76 -8.87 -0.85
C ALA A 473 -43.83 -9.06 -2.37
N ASP A 474 -44.94 -8.65 -3.01
CA ASP A 474 -45.14 -8.85 -4.44
C ASP A 474 -44.28 -7.88 -5.26
N GLU A 475 -44.23 -6.61 -4.87
CA GLU A 475 -43.38 -5.62 -5.55
C GLU A 475 -41.89 -5.89 -5.27
N ALA A 476 -41.54 -6.28 -4.04
CA ALA A 476 -40.18 -6.69 -3.69
C ALA A 476 -39.68 -7.87 -4.53
N ALA A 477 -40.55 -8.86 -4.80
CA ALA A 477 -40.20 -10.01 -5.63
C ALA A 477 -39.97 -9.62 -7.11
N ASN A 478 -40.74 -8.66 -7.63
CA ASN A 478 -40.54 -8.16 -9.00
C ASN A 478 -39.18 -7.45 -9.14
N VAL A 479 -38.81 -6.61 -8.18
CA VAL A 479 -37.51 -5.91 -8.19
C VAL A 479 -36.34 -6.88 -8.13
N LEU A 480 -36.39 -7.91 -7.27
CA LEU A 480 -35.35 -8.96 -7.27
C LEU A 480 -35.29 -9.69 -8.61
N LYS A 481 -36.43 -9.90 -9.27
CA LYS A 481 -36.48 -10.59 -10.55
C LYS A 481 -35.79 -9.78 -11.65
N GLU A 482 -35.96 -8.46 -11.67
CA GLU A 482 -35.27 -7.57 -12.60
C GLU A 482 -33.75 -7.59 -12.42
N ILE A 483 -33.28 -7.57 -11.17
CA ILE A 483 -31.84 -7.70 -10.84
C ILE A 483 -31.31 -9.08 -11.28
N GLU A 484 -32.06 -10.15 -11.02
CA GLU A 484 -31.69 -11.51 -11.45
C GLU A 484 -31.57 -11.61 -12.97
N ASP A 485 -32.51 -11.01 -13.71
CA ASP A 485 -32.54 -11.06 -15.16
C ASP A 485 -31.40 -10.22 -15.79
N TYR A 486 -31.06 -9.08 -15.18
CA TYR A 486 -29.88 -8.30 -15.52
C TYR A 486 -28.58 -9.11 -15.34
N ASN A 487 -28.38 -9.71 -14.17
CA ASN A 487 -27.16 -10.47 -13.88
C ASN A 487 -27.04 -11.74 -14.75
N ARG A 488 -28.19 -12.40 -15.02
CA ARG A 488 -28.27 -13.52 -15.97
C ARG A 488 -27.87 -13.10 -17.38
N TYR A 489 -28.24 -11.88 -17.81
CA TYR A 489 -27.82 -11.33 -19.08
C TYR A 489 -26.30 -11.14 -19.14
N ASP A 490 -25.69 -10.61 -18.07
CA ASP A 490 -24.23 -10.40 -18.01
C ASP A 490 -23.45 -11.72 -18.07
N CYS A 491 -23.89 -12.76 -17.33
CA CYS A 491 -23.32 -14.10 -17.46
C CYS A 491 -23.44 -14.67 -18.89
N ARG A 492 -24.56 -14.42 -19.57
CA ARG A 492 -24.78 -14.84 -20.97
C ARG A 492 -23.90 -14.05 -21.95
N SER A 493 -23.73 -12.76 -21.72
CA SER A 493 -22.85 -11.88 -22.50
C SER A 493 -21.40 -12.39 -22.42
N THR A 494 -20.91 -12.71 -21.22
CA THR A 494 -19.60 -13.33 -20.99
C THR A 494 -19.43 -14.65 -21.76
N ARG A 495 -20.46 -15.52 -21.77
CA ARG A 495 -20.43 -16.75 -22.58
C ARG A 495 -20.30 -16.47 -24.07
N ARG A 496 -21.16 -15.60 -24.61
CA ARG A 496 -21.15 -15.30 -26.04
C ARG A 496 -19.86 -14.60 -26.48
N LEU A 497 -19.28 -13.78 -25.61
CA LEU A 497 -17.96 -13.21 -25.82
C LEU A 497 -16.87 -14.29 -25.88
N ARG A 498 -16.85 -15.25 -24.94
CA ARG A 498 -15.93 -16.41 -24.99
C ARG A 498 -16.05 -17.15 -26.31
N ASP A 499 -17.26 -17.51 -26.71
CA ASP A 499 -17.51 -18.24 -27.96
C ASP A 499 -17.06 -17.42 -29.19
N TRP A 500 -17.28 -16.10 -29.17
CA TRP A 500 -16.84 -15.19 -30.22
C TRP A 500 -15.32 -15.10 -30.31
N LEU A 501 -14.60 -15.04 -29.19
CA LEU A 501 -13.13 -15.02 -29.16
C LEU A 501 -12.52 -16.34 -29.64
N VAL A 502 -13.09 -17.48 -29.24
CA VAL A 502 -12.66 -18.81 -29.73
C VAL A 502 -12.79 -18.89 -31.26
N ALA A 503 -13.88 -18.35 -31.82
CA ALA A 503 -14.04 -18.30 -33.27
C ALA A 503 -12.95 -17.46 -33.95
N ARG A 504 -12.57 -16.30 -33.37
CA ARG A 504 -11.46 -15.47 -33.90
C ARG A 504 -10.11 -16.17 -33.82
N ALA A 505 -9.86 -16.93 -32.75
CA ALA A 505 -8.64 -17.70 -32.58
C ALA A 505 -8.50 -18.76 -33.69
N ILE A 506 -9.57 -19.50 -33.95
CA ILE A 506 -9.64 -20.51 -35.03
C ILE A 506 -9.46 -19.88 -36.40
N GLU A 507 -10.15 -18.77 -36.69
CA GLU A 507 -10.01 -18.03 -37.97
C GLU A 507 -8.58 -17.54 -38.20
N SER A 508 -7.87 -17.22 -37.13
CA SER A 508 -6.48 -16.75 -37.16
C SER A 508 -5.45 -17.90 -37.17
N SER A 509 -5.89 -19.16 -37.24
CA SER A 509 -5.03 -20.36 -37.15
C SER A 509 -4.23 -20.46 -35.84
N VAL A 510 -4.76 -19.89 -34.76
CA VAL A 510 -4.19 -19.90 -33.42
C VAL A 510 -5.12 -20.73 -32.51
N PRO A 511 -4.89 -22.04 -32.35
CA PRO A 511 -5.82 -22.88 -31.60
C PRO A 511 -5.77 -22.57 -30.09
N PRO A 512 -6.93 -22.50 -29.41
CA PRO A 512 -7.00 -22.43 -27.95
C PRO A 512 -6.28 -23.64 -27.32
N ARG A 513 -5.43 -23.42 -26.32
CA ARG A 513 -4.66 -24.48 -25.62
C ARG A 513 -4.83 -24.46 -24.10
N GLY A 514 -5.42 -23.40 -23.55
CA GLY A 514 -5.60 -23.21 -22.11
C GLY A 514 -4.31 -22.81 -21.36
N PRO A 515 -4.44 -22.28 -20.13
CA PRO A 515 -3.31 -21.94 -19.27
C PRO A 515 -2.51 -23.19 -18.87
N GLN A 516 -1.21 -23.04 -18.59
CA GLN A 516 -0.39 -24.15 -18.10
C GLN A 516 -0.73 -24.47 -16.62
N PRO A 517 -1.25 -25.67 -16.31
CA PRO A 517 -1.62 -26.02 -14.94
C PRO A 517 -0.40 -26.28 -14.07
N LEU A 518 -0.48 -25.89 -12.80
CA LEU A 518 0.56 -26.10 -11.80
C LEU A 518 0.46 -27.51 -11.20
N ARG A 519 1.18 -28.47 -11.77
CA ARG A 519 1.33 -29.81 -11.18
C ARG A 519 2.50 -29.85 -10.21
N ASP A 520 2.28 -29.40 -8.98
CA ASP A 520 3.21 -29.66 -7.89
C ASP A 520 2.74 -30.88 -7.09
N LYS A 521 3.28 -32.07 -7.39
CA LYS A 521 2.90 -33.33 -6.72
C LYS A 521 3.17 -33.31 -5.22
N ALA A 522 4.10 -32.48 -4.74
CA ALA A 522 4.41 -32.35 -3.32
C ALA A 522 3.34 -31.58 -2.54
N ALA A 523 2.58 -30.70 -3.20
CA ALA A 523 1.52 -29.91 -2.57
C ALA A 523 0.24 -30.72 -2.33
N GLN A 524 -0.08 -31.69 -3.20
CA GLN A 524 -1.30 -32.50 -3.08
C GLN A 524 -1.26 -33.46 -1.88
N ASP A 525 -0.09 -33.99 -1.52
CA ASP A 525 0.07 -34.91 -0.37
C ASP A 525 0.12 -34.18 0.99
N GLU A 526 0.47 -32.88 1.04
CA GLU A 526 0.50 -32.09 2.29
C GLU A 526 -0.89 -31.58 2.73
N VAL A 527 -1.84 -31.43 1.80
CA VAL A 527 -3.17 -30.86 2.08
C VAL A 527 -4.05 -31.77 2.95
N GLU A 528 -3.83 -33.10 2.94
CA GLU A 528 -4.64 -34.04 3.74
C GLU A 528 -4.24 -34.14 5.22
N VAL A 529 -3.01 -33.79 5.60
CA VAL A 529 -2.52 -33.94 7.00
C VAL A 529 -2.60 -32.63 7.81
N ALA A 530 -2.63 -31.47 7.14
CA ALA A 530 -2.71 -30.15 7.77
C ALA A 530 -4.08 -29.81 8.41
N ASP A 531 -5.12 -30.56 8.07
CA ASP A 531 -6.53 -30.18 8.21
C ASP A 531 -7.09 -30.36 9.65
N ALA A 532 -6.56 -31.26 10.48
CA ALA A 532 -7.09 -31.48 11.83
C ALA A 532 -6.71 -30.39 12.85
N LEU A 533 -5.46 -29.94 12.84
CA LEU A 533 -4.99 -28.89 13.75
C LEU A 533 -5.60 -27.54 13.39
N ASP A 534 -5.68 -27.21 12.08
CA ASP A 534 -6.32 -25.96 11.64
C ASP A 534 -7.79 -25.91 12.03
N ARG A 535 -8.53 -27.01 11.88
CA ARG A 535 -9.91 -27.10 12.37
C ARG A 535 -10.01 -26.86 13.87
N THR A 536 -9.11 -27.41 14.68
CA THR A 536 -9.12 -27.20 16.14
C THR A 536 -8.89 -25.73 16.50
N LEU A 537 -7.88 -25.10 15.91
CA LEU A 537 -7.56 -23.69 16.17
C LEU A 537 -8.69 -22.77 15.68
N MET A 538 -9.17 -22.95 14.45
CA MET A 538 -10.24 -22.12 13.87
C MET A 538 -11.58 -22.32 14.58
N LYS A 539 -11.88 -23.53 15.06
CA LYS A 539 -13.10 -23.78 15.86
C LYS A 539 -13.09 -22.98 17.16
N PHE A 540 -11.92 -22.82 17.80
CA PHE A 540 -11.80 -22.01 19.02
C PHE A 540 -11.80 -20.51 18.71
N ALA A 541 -11.03 -20.08 17.70
CA ALA A 541 -10.94 -18.69 17.26
C ALA A 541 -12.28 -18.12 16.78
N GLY A 542 -13.19 -18.98 16.32
CA GLY A 542 -14.45 -18.56 15.71
C GLY A 542 -14.25 -18.02 14.30
N ASP A 543 -15.37 -17.83 13.59
CA ASP A 543 -15.38 -17.40 12.19
C ASP A 543 -15.15 -15.90 11.99
N GLY A 544 -15.02 -15.12 13.08
CA GLY A 544 -14.71 -13.69 13.04
C GLY A 544 -15.87 -12.81 12.59
N ILE A 545 -17.08 -13.36 12.45
CA ILE A 545 -18.30 -12.58 12.18
C ILE A 545 -18.77 -11.86 13.45
N GLU A 546 -18.54 -12.49 14.61
CA GLU A 546 -18.78 -11.91 15.94
C GLU A 546 -17.50 -11.34 16.56
N GLU A 547 -17.66 -10.46 17.55
CA GLU A 547 -16.54 -9.88 18.30
C GLU A 547 -15.77 -10.97 19.05
N ARG A 548 -14.50 -11.19 18.66
CA ARG A 548 -13.62 -12.19 19.27
C ARG A 548 -13.10 -11.72 20.62
N THR A 549 -12.97 -12.64 21.57
CA THR A 549 -12.18 -12.36 22.78
C THR A 549 -10.68 -12.19 22.43
N PRO A 550 -9.88 -11.57 23.31
CA PRO A 550 -8.43 -11.50 23.12
C PRO A 550 -7.79 -12.89 22.91
N GLU A 551 -8.25 -13.90 23.66
CA GLU A 551 -7.79 -15.29 23.52
C GLU A 551 -8.13 -15.89 22.16
N GLN A 552 -9.34 -15.66 21.66
CA GLN A 552 -9.73 -16.11 20.32
C GLN A 552 -8.90 -15.43 19.23
N THR A 553 -8.63 -14.13 19.38
CA THR A 553 -7.78 -13.36 18.47
C THR A 553 -6.35 -13.91 18.48
N ALA A 554 -5.77 -14.17 19.65
CA ALA A 554 -4.43 -14.77 19.74
C ALA A 554 -4.34 -16.14 19.05
N VAL A 555 -5.36 -16.99 19.21
CA VAL A 555 -5.42 -18.30 18.53
C VAL A 555 -5.58 -18.14 17.01
N ALA A 556 -6.39 -17.17 16.56
CA ALA A 556 -6.53 -16.84 15.14
C ALA A 556 -5.17 -16.43 14.54
N MET A 557 -4.41 -15.59 15.23
CA MET A 557 -3.08 -15.15 14.81
C MET A 557 -2.08 -16.32 14.76
N VAL A 558 -2.10 -17.24 15.72
CA VAL A 558 -1.25 -18.46 15.67
C VAL A 558 -1.62 -19.34 14.48
N ALA A 559 -2.92 -19.53 14.21
CA ALA A 559 -3.39 -20.28 13.05
C ALA A 559 -2.98 -19.60 11.73
N ALA A 560 -3.12 -18.27 11.65
CA ALA A 560 -2.66 -17.49 10.51
C ALA A 560 -1.15 -17.61 10.32
N ALA A 561 -0.34 -17.53 11.38
CA ALA A 561 1.12 -17.64 11.28
C ALA A 561 1.58 -18.95 10.60
N ARG A 562 0.86 -20.07 10.76
CA ARG A 562 1.19 -21.35 10.08
C ARG A 562 1.22 -21.23 8.56
N GLY A 563 0.32 -20.42 8.00
CA GLY A 563 0.23 -20.18 6.56
C GLY A 563 1.05 -18.97 6.06
N PHE A 564 1.74 -18.26 6.97
CA PHE A 564 2.42 -17.00 6.65
C PHE A 564 3.39 -17.12 5.48
N HIS A 565 4.42 -17.96 5.59
CA HIS A 565 5.44 -18.10 4.55
C HIS A 565 4.88 -18.62 3.23
N LYS A 566 3.91 -19.54 3.27
CA LYS A 566 3.24 -20.03 2.07
C LYS A 566 2.50 -18.90 1.34
N ARG A 567 1.88 -17.96 2.08
CA ARG A 567 1.19 -16.80 1.50
C ARG A 567 2.17 -15.72 1.01
N GLU A 568 3.30 -15.53 1.68
CA GLU A 568 4.38 -14.63 1.21
C GLU A 568 4.99 -15.11 -0.13
N ASP A 569 5.08 -16.42 -0.34
CA ASP A 569 5.61 -16.97 -1.59
C ASP A 569 4.59 -16.92 -2.75
N LYS A 570 3.28 -16.78 -2.49
CA LYS A 570 2.21 -16.83 -3.52
C LYS A 570 2.34 -15.74 -4.59
N PRO A 571 2.47 -14.44 -4.25
CA PRO A 571 2.61 -13.37 -5.25
C PRO A 571 3.78 -13.60 -6.20
N PHE A 572 4.91 -14.09 -5.67
CA PHE A 572 6.07 -14.43 -6.48
C PHE A 572 5.71 -15.48 -7.54
N TRP A 573 5.07 -16.57 -7.12
CA TRP A 573 4.73 -17.66 -8.04
C TRP A 573 3.67 -17.21 -9.05
N TRP A 574 2.66 -16.46 -8.63
CA TRP A 574 1.67 -15.88 -9.55
C TRP A 574 2.36 -15.02 -10.61
N ALA A 575 3.24 -14.10 -10.21
CA ALA A 575 3.96 -13.24 -11.14
C ALA A 575 4.91 -14.04 -12.06
N HIS A 576 5.57 -15.09 -11.54
CA HIS A 576 6.44 -15.95 -12.34
C HIS A 576 5.66 -16.68 -13.44
N PHE A 577 4.53 -17.31 -13.10
CA PHE A 577 3.72 -18.03 -14.09
C PHE A 577 2.96 -17.09 -15.02
N ASP A 578 2.60 -15.90 -14.56
CA ASP A 578 2.10 -14.85 -15.43
C ASP A 578 3.12 -14.53 -16.54
N ARG A 579 4.41 -14.34 -16.20
CA ARG A 579 5.48 -14.12 -17.19
C ARG A 579 5.70 -15.29 -18.16
N VAL A 580 5.53 -16.53 -17.67
CA VAL A 580 5.66 -17.73 -18.52
C VAL A 580 4.50 -17.83 -19.52
N ASN A 581 3.28 -17.48 -19.09
CA ASN A 581 2.06 -17.62 -19.91
C ASN A 581 1.77 -16.40 -20.81
N ASN A 582 2.27 -15.21 -20.46
CA ASN A 582 1.95 -13.96 -21.16
C ASN A 582 3.14 -13.38 -21.97
N PRO A 583 2.89 -12.69 -23.10
CA PRO A 583 3.90 -11.98 -23.90
C PRO A 583 4.84 -11.05 -23.09
N VAL A 584 6.08 -10.86 -23.60
CA VAL A 584 7.14 -10.08 -22.92
C VAL A 584 6.74 -8.64 -22.66
N ASP A 585 6.02 -8.04 -23.61
CA ASP A 585 5.55 -6.64 -23.54
C ASP A 585 4.66 -6.34 -22.34
N GLU A 586 4.12 -7.35 -21.67
CA GLU A 586 3.24 -7.17 -20.51
C GLU A 586 3.99 -7.02 -19.19
N TRP A 587 5.24 -7.48 -19.18
CA TRP A 587 6.01 -7.62 -17.97
C TRP A 587 7.46 -7.15 -18.11
N SER A 588 7.85 -6.65 -19.29
CA SER A 588 9.17 -6.05 -19.52
C SER A 588 9.46 -4.92 -18.54
N ASP A 589 8.41 -4.19 -18.13
CA ASP A 589 8.50 -3.05 -17.21
C ASP A 589 8.43 -3.47 -15.73
N ASN A 590 8.22 -4.77 -15.45
CA ASN A 590 8.17 -5.29 -14.09
C ASN A 590 9.56 -5.25 -13.45
N SER A 591 9.59 -5.10 -12.12
CA SER A 591 10.85 -5.07 -11.38
C SER A 591 11.61 -6.40 -11.48
N ASP A 592 12.94 -6.30 -11.47
CA ASP A 592 13.90 -7.40 -11.41
C ASP A 592 13.84 -8.33 -12.64
N VAL A 593 13.37 -7.79 -13.78
CA VAL A 593 13.30 -8.47 -15.08
C VAL A 593 14.31 -7.85 -16.04
N PHE A 594 15.21 -8.68 -16.58
CA PHE A 594 16.15 -8.28 -17.63
C PHE A 594 15.71 -8.88 -18.95
N VAL A 595 15.41 -8.05 -19.95
CA VAL A 595 15.03 -8.50 -21.30
C VAL A 595 16.26 -8.43 -22.20
N ALA A 596 16.64 -9.56 -22.78
CA ALA A 596 17.81 -9.66 -23.64
C ALA A 596 17.45 -9.32 -25.10
N GLU A 597 18.10 -8.30 -25.66
CA GLU A 597 18.07 -8.01 -27.10
C GLU A 597 19.00 -8.95 -27.88
N ARG A 598 20.08 -9.41 -27.22
CA ARG A 598 21.08 -10.29 -27.80
C ARG A 598 21.64 -11.26 -26.76
N ALA A 599 21.92 -12.49 -27.18
CA ALA A 599 22.57 -13.51 -26.37
C ALA A 599 23.78 -14.13 -27.11
N GLU A 600 24.86 -14.42 -26.39
CA GLU A 600 26.10 -15.01 -26.91
C GLU A 600 26.68 -16.06 -25.93
N VAL A 601 27.09 -17.22 -26.43
CA VAL A 601 27.78 -18.23 -25.62
C VAL A 601 29.23 -17.81 -25.38
N VAL A 602 29.60 -17.57 -24.12
CA VAL A 602 30.97 -17.19 -23.72
C VAL A 602 31.84 -18.42 -23.50
N ASN A 603 31.31 -19.40 -22.77
CA ASN A 603 31.93 -20.70 -22.58
C ASN A 603 30.86 -21.77 -22.81
N ASP A 604 31.08 -22.64 -23.78
CA ASP A 604 30.14 -23.72 -24.07
C ASP A 604 30.12 -24.78 -22.94
N TRP A 605 29.22 -25.75 -23.06
CA TRP A 605 29.02 -26.82 -22.10
C TRP A 605 30.33 -27.51 -21.72
N HIS A 606 30.74 -27.34 -20.46
CA HIS A 606 31.94 -27.92 -19.87
C HIS A 606 31.67 -28.35 -18.43
N GLN A 607 32.51 -29.22 -17.88
CA GLN A 607 32.40 -29.67 -16.49
C GLN A 607 33.68 -29.33 -15.70
N PRO A 608 33.67 -28.25 -14.89
CA PRO A 608 34.81 -27.89 -14.05
C PRO A 608 35.16 -28.97 -13.01
N PRO A 609 36.41 -29.02 -12.49
CA PRO A 609 36.88 -30.07 -11.57
C PRO A 609 36.07 -30.23 -10.27
N LYS A 610 35.36 -29.19 -9.82
CA LYS A 610 34.51 -29.20 -8.62
C LYS A 610 33.00 -29.26 -8.93
N ALA A 611 32.62 -29.25 -10.21
CA ALA A 611 31.22 -29.20 -10.63
C ALA A 611 30.63 -30.62 -10.75
N ARG A 612 29.45 -30.80 -10.17
CA ARG A 612 28.72 -32.08 -10.22
C ARG A 612 27.95 -32.30 -11.53
N LYS A 613 27.85 -31.28 -12.37
CA LYS A 613 27.10 -31.27 -13.64
C LYS A 613 27.84 -30.43 -14.69
N PRO A 614 27.68 -30.73 -15.99
CA PRO A 614 28.01 -29.80 -17.06
C PRO A 614 27.32 -28.45 -16.87
N GLN A 615 28.02 -27.38 -17.25
CA GLN A 615 27.55 -26.00 -17.20
C GLN A 615 28.06 -25.21 -18.41
N ARG A 616 27.35 -24.18 -18.83
CA ARG A 616 27.79 -23.21 -19.85
C ARG A 616 27.60 -21.79 -19.36
N HIS A 617 28.37 -20.86 -19.91
CA HIS A 617 28.25 -19.43 -19.61
C HIS A 617 27.71 -18.68 -20.83
N VAL A 618 26.67 -17.89 -20.63
CA VAL A 618 26.01 -17.11 -21.68
C VAL A 618 26.02 -15.64 -21.28
N ARG A 619 26.40 -14.76 -22.21
CA ARG A 619 26.30 -13.31 -22.07
C ARG A 619 25.00 -12.85 -22.70
N LEU A 620 24.22 -12.09 -21.94
CA LEU A 620 23.01 -11.42 -22.40
C LEU A 620 23.27 -9.92 -22.46
N THR A 621 22.82 -9.27 -23.51
CA THR A 621 22.88 -7.81 -23.70
C THR A 621 21.46 -7.30 -23.93
N GLY A 622 21.06 -6.28 -23.19
CA GLY A 622 19.68 -5.80 -23.18
C GLY A 622 19.45 -4.81 -22.05
N GLU A 623 18.22 -4.75 -21.54
CA GLU A 623 17.78 -3.75 -20.58
C GLU A 623 17.04 -4.34 -19.37
N LEU A 624 17.19 -3.68 -18.23
CA LEU A 624 16.44 -3.92 -17.01
C LEU A 624 15.58 -2.68 -16.74
N ALA A 625 14.26 -2.79 -16.90
CA ALA A 625 13.39 -1.62 -16.79
C ALA A 625 13.40 -1.02 -15.37
N ASN A 626 13.35 -1.87 -14.33
CA ASN A 626 13.37 -1.48 -12.93
C ASN A 626 13.93 -2.62 -12.05
N GLY A 627 14.51 -2.29 -10.89
CA GLY A 627 14.95 -3.28 -9.89
C GLY A 627 16.43 -3.61 -9.95
N GLY A 628 16.80 -4.86 -9.63
CA GLY A 628 18.18 -5.34 -9.67
C GLY A 628 18.29 -6.84 -9.97
N LEU A 629 19.51 -7.30 -10.23
CA LEU A 629 19.79 -8.71 -10.49
C LEU A 629 20.11 -9.45 -9.18
N ALA A 630 19.42 -10.56 -8.94
CA ALA A 630 19.78 -11.50 -7.88
C ALA A 630 20.86 -12.47 -8.37
N HIS A 631 21.61 -13.08 -7.45
CA HIS A 631 22.55 -14.15 -7.81
C HIS A 631 21.82 -15.33 -8.46
N ASP A 632 20.70 -15.77 -7.88
CA ASP A 632 19.89 -16.87 -8.42
C ASP A 632 18.69 -16.30 -9.17
N MET A 633 18.57 -16.61 -10.46
CA MET A 633 17.50 -16.14 -11.35
C MET A 633 16.91 -17.30 -12.18
N TYR A 634 15.80 -17.04 -12.86
CA TYR A 634 15.28 -17.91 -13.92
C TYR A 634 15.54 -17.31 -15.30
N ALA A 635 16.14 -18.08 -16.19
CA ALA A 635 16.25 -17.76 -17.60
C ALA A 635 15.01 -18.28 -18.36
N LEU A 636 14.40 -17.45 -19.21
CA LEU A 636 13.23 -17.79 -20.02
C LEU A 636 13.61 -18.08 -21.48
N TYR A 637 12.96 -19.06 -22.09
CA TYR A 637 13.18 -19.48 -23.47
C TYR A 637 11.87 -19.50 -24.26
N ASP A 638 11.92 -19.00 -25.50
CA ASP A 638 10.78 -19.08 -26.43
C ASP A 638 10.63 -20.49 -27.03
N PRO A 639 9.43 -20.85 -27.51
CA PRO A 639 9.23 -22.07 -28.29
C PRO A 639 10.11 -22.07 -29.57
N PRO A 640 10.73 -23.21 -29.95
CA PRO A 640 10.64 -24.50 -29.30
C PRO A 640 11.50 -24.60 -28.02
N ALA A 641 10.87 -24.98 -26.91
CA ALA A 641 11.52 -25.05 -25.60
C ALA A 641 12.68 -26.05 -25.55
N PRO A 642 13.73 -25.76 -24.75
CA PRO A 642 14.84 -26.69 -24.55
C PRO A 642 14.38 -28.01 -23.91
N ALA A 643 14.92 -29.13 -24.39
CA ALA A 643 14.57 -30.45 -23.89
C ALA A 643 14.90 -30.59 -22.40
N GLY A 644 13.89 -30.98 -21.60
CA GLY A 644 14.03 -31.16 -20.16
C GLY A 644 13.79 -29.90 -19.31
N LEU A 645 13.43 -28.76 -19.93
CA LEU A 645 12.98 -27.55 -19.23
C LEU A 645 11.46 -27.33 -19.30
N ALA A 646 10.75 -28.02 -20.21
CA ALA A 646 9.29 -28.04 -20.27
C ALA A 646 8.78 -29.42 -20.74
N ASP A 647 7.53 -29.74 -20.36
CA ASP A 647 6.84 -30.97 -20.78
C ASP A 647 6.32 -30.90 -22.24
N ASP A 648 6.18 -29.69 -22.79
CA ASP A 648 5.65 -29.40 -24.13
C ASP A 648 6.60 -28.43 -24.87
N PRO A 649 7.22 -28.85 -25.99
CA PRO A 649 8.18 -28.02 -26.72
C PRO A 649 7.55 -26.77 -27.36
N ASP A 650 6.23 -26.73 -27.58
CA ASP A 650 5.57 -25.56 -28.17
C ASP A 650 5.27 -24.46 -27.14
N ARG A 651 5.67 -24.63 -25.88
CA ARG A 651 5.46 -23.67 -24.80
C ARG A 651 6.77 -23.00 -24.39
N ARG A 652 6.68 -21.85 -23.74
CA ARG A 652 7.85 -21.24 -23.10
C ARG A 652 8.35 -22.15 -21.98
N ALA A 653 9.66 -22.14 -21.80
CA ALA A 653 10.33 -22.87 -20.73
C ALA A 653 11.15 -21.91 -19.87
N PHE A 654 11.49 -22.38 -18.68
CA PHE A 654 12.38 -21.65 -17.78
C PHE A 654 13.40 -22.60 -17.13
N GLY A 655 14.57 -22.06 -16.77
CA GLY A 655 15.62 -22.80 -16.09
C GLY A 655 16.33 -21.95 -15.04
N SER A 656 16.74 -22.55 -13.92
CA SER A 656 17.50 -21.84 -12.88
C SER A 656 18.92 -21.55 -13.36
N VAL A 657 19.35 -20.30 -13.21
CA VAL A 657 20.68 -19.81 -13.60
C VAL A 657 21.30 -18.99 -12.47
N ALA A 658 22.63 -18.94 -12.44
CA ALA A 658 23.37 -18.07 -11.53
C ALA A 658 23.98 -16.90 -12.29
N VAL A 659 23.75 -15.66 -11.86
CA VAL A 659 24.42 -14.47 -12.38
C VAL A 659 25.86 -14.46 -11.86
N LEU A 660 26.83 -14.51 -12.78
CA LEU A 660 28.26 -14.53 -12.46
C LEU A 660 28.85 -13.12 -12.45
N GLU A 661 28.52 -12.33 -13.46
CA GLU A 661 29.09 -11.01 -13.70
C GLU A 661 28.03 -10.10 -14.32
N CYS A 662 28.15 -8.81 -14.03
CA CYS A 662 27.36 -7.73 -14.62
C CYS A 662 28.29 -6.54 -14.87
N ASP A 663 28.07 -5.80 -15.96
CA ASP A 663 28.81 -4.59 -16.29
C ASP A 663 28.55 -3.45 -15.30
N ASP A 664 27.28 -3.20 -14.99
CA ASP A 664 26.82 -2.23 -14.00
C ASP A 664 25.73 -2.88 -13.14
N PRO A 665 25.94 -3.08 -11.83
CA PRO A 665 24.92 -3.66 -10.95
C PRO A 665 23.66 -2.80 -10.76
N GLU A 666 23.73 -1.49 -11.03
CA GLU A 666 22.60 -0.57 -10.87
C GLU A 666 21.79 -0.43 -12.15
N VAL A 667 22.45 -0.45 -13.33
CA VAL A 667 21.79 -0.41 -14.65
C VAL A 667 22.45 -1.44 -15.57
N PRO A 668 22.17 -2.74 -15.36
CA PRO A 668 22.80 -3.80 -16.12
C PRO A 668 22.48 -3.66 -17.60
N THR A 669 23.49 -3.60 -18.46
CA THR A 669 23.32 -3.68 -19.92
C THR A 669 23.95 -4.94 -20.50
N ALA A 670 24.86 -5.58 -19.76
CA ALA A 670 25.46 -6.85 -20.11
C ALA A 670 25.63 -7.77 -18.88
N VAL A 671 25.01 -8.95 -18.93
CA VAL A 671 24.98 -9.91 -17.83
C VAL A 671 25.56 -11.24 -18.29
N VAL A 672 26.44 -11.85 -17.50
CA VAL A 672 26.96 -13.21 -17.74
C VAL A 672 26.30 -14.17 -16.76
N ILE A 673 25.59 -15.17 -17.28
CA ILE A 673 24.92 -16.20 -16.50
C ILE A 673 25.62 -17.56 -16.63
N CYS A 674 25.46 -18.39 -15.61
CA CYS A 674 25.86 -19.80 -15.56
C CYS A 674 24.61 -20.68 -15.64
N GLU A 675 24.47 -21.40 -16.74
CA GLU A 675 23.43 -22.41 -16.93
C GLU A 675 23.99 -23.80 -16.62
N ARG A 676 23.18 -24.65 -16.00
CA ARG A 676 23.56 -26.02 -15.63
C ARG A 676 22.63 -27.03 -16.30
N GLU A 677 23.15 -28.22 -16.55
CA GLU A 677 22.36 -29.30 -17.16
C GLU A 677 21.07 -29.61 -16.35
N PRO A 678 19.88 -29.62 -17.00
CA PRO A 678 18.60 -29.92 -16.37
C PRO A 678 18.54 -31.31 -15.71
N LYS A 679 17.60 -31.54 -14.79
CA LYS A 679 17.39 -32.89 -14.23
C LYS A 679 16.72 -33.78 -15.28
N GLY A 680 17.50 -34.72 -15.86
CA GLY A 680 16.99 -35.72 -16.82
C GLY A 680 17.11 -35.36 -18.30
N GLY A 681 17.76 -34.24 -18.63
CA GLY A 681 17.98 -33.76 -20.00
C GLY A 681 19.41 -33.97 -20.50
N SER A 682 19.62 -33.67 -21.78
CA SER A 682 20.94 -33.49 -22.41
C SER A 682 21.24 -31.99 -22.55
N THR A 683 22.46 -31.64 -22.92
CA THR A 683 22.82 -30.25 -23.25
C THR A 683 22.01 -29.73 -24.44
N PHE A 684 21.78 -28.42 -24.51
CA PHE A 684 20.96 -27.78 -25.54
C PHE A 684 21.59 -26.47 -26.05
N ASP A 685 21.12 -26.00 -27.22
CA ASP A 685 21.70 -24.86 -27.94
C ASP A 685 20.88 -23.57 -27.82
N GLN A 686 19.57 -23.65 -27.58
CA GLN A 686 18.67 -22.50 -27.43
C GLN A 686 19.21 -21.51 -26.39
N LEU A 687 19.08 -20.21 -26.67
CA LEU A 687 19.51 -19.13 -25.78
C LEU A 687 18.30 -18.45 -25.12
N PRO A 688 18.45 -17.97 -23.89
CA PRO A 688 17.35 -17.31 -23.21
C PRO A 688 17.14 -15.90 -23.74
N PHE A 689 15.89 -15.44 -23.71
CA PHE A 689 15.51 -14.08 -24.13
C PHE A 689 15.27 -13.14 -22.94
N ALA A 690 15.18 -13.68 -21.71
CA ALA A 690 15.02 -12.86 -20.51
C ALA A 690 15.54 -13.56 -19.25
N LEU A 691 15.88 -12.77 -18.23
CA LEU A 691 16.08 -13.19 -16.84
C LEU A 691 14.93 -12.65 -15.98
N THR A 692 14.42 -13.50 -15.10
CA THR A 692 13.36 -13.16 -14.14
C THR A 692 13.76 -13.59 -12.73
N PRO A 693 13.10 -13.05 -11.68
CA PRO A 693 13.44 -13.37 -10.29
C PRO A 693 13.49 -14.88 -10.00
N GLY A 694 14.54 -15.34 -9.32
CA GLY A 694 14.73 -16.74 -8.93
C GLY A 694 13.80 -17.19 -7.79
N PRO A 695 13.79 -18.48 -7.44
CA PRO A 695 12.85 -19.03 -6.47
C PRO A 695 12.94 -18.36 -5.08
N PRO A 696 11.84 -18.31 -4.31
CA PRO A 696 11.85 -17.76 -2.96
C PRO A 696 12.82 -18.51 -2.04
N ILE A 697 13.27 -17.84 -0.99
CA ILE A 697 14.18 -18.41 0.01
C ILE A 697 13.45 -19.57 0.73
N ASN A 698 14.13 -20.70 0.92
CA ASN A 698 13.57 -21.84 1.63
C ASN A 698 13.25 -21.48 3.10
N THR A 699 11.97 -21.41 3.43
CA THR A 699 11.45 -21.05 4.76
C THR A 699 11.04 -22.24 5.63
N LYS A 700 11.37 -23.47 5.22
CA LYS A 700 10.95 -24.71 5.89
C LYS A 700 11.24 -24.74 7.41
N PRO A 701 12.43 -24.37 7.91
CA PRO A 701 12.69 -24.40 9.37
C PRO A 701 11.79 -23.45 10.16
N LEU A 702 11.43 -22.29 9.59
CA LEU A 702 10.52 -21.34 10.21
C LEU A 702 9.10 -21.91 10.27
N GLN A 703 8.64 -22.49 9.14
CA GLN A 703 7.33 -23.14 9.05
C GLN A 703 7.18 -24.30 10.05
N GLU A 704 8.20 -25.15 10.18
CA GLU A 704 8.22 -26.27 11.15
C GLU A 704 8.12 -25.76 12.59
N SER A 705 8.88 -24.72 12.96
CA SER A 705 8.84 -24.15 14.32
C SER A 705 7.49 -23.48 14.67
N ILE A 706 6.88 -22.80 13.69
CA ILE A 706 5.53 -22.24 13.85
C ILE A 706 4.51 -23.37 14.00
N ALA A 707 4.61 -24.43 13.20
CA ALA A 707 3.71 -25.59 13.28
C ALA A 707 3.80 -26.27 14.66
N ASP A 708 5.01 -26.45 15.21
CA ASP A 708 5.20 -26.98 16.56
C ASP A 708 4.56 -26.08 17.63
N THR A 709 4.71 -24.77 17.50
CA THR A 709 4.11 -23.79 18.42
C THR A 709 2.58 -23.83 18.35
N ALA A 710 2.03 -23.88 17.14
CA ALA A 710 0.59 -23.99 16.92
C ALA A 710 0.03 -25.33 17.44
N ALA A 711 0.78 -26.42 17.31
CA ALA A 711 0.40 -27.72 17.87
C ALA A 711 0.36 -27.69 19.40
N ALA A 712 1.32 -27.01 20.05
CA ALA A 712 1.33 -26.84 21.50
C ALA A 712 0.15 -26.00 21.99
N VAL A 713 -0.18 -24.90 21.30
CA VAL A 713 -1.37 -24.08 21.59
C VAL A 713 -2.64 -24.92 21.40
N GLY A 714 -2.78 -25.58 20.25
CA GLY A 714 -3.96 -26.40 19.94
C GLY A 714 -4.20 -27.54 20.93
N ALA A 715 -3.14 -28.14 21.48
CA ALA A 715 -3.24 -29.17 22.51
C ALA A 715 -3.61 -28.62 23.90
N GLY A 716 -3.35 -27.34 24.17
CA GLY A 716 -3.65 -26.68 25.44
C GLY A 716 -5.03 -26.04 25.53
N LEU A 717 -5.73 -25.83 24.40
CA LEU A 717 -7.02 -25.15 24.37
C LEU A 717 -8.06 -25.79 25.33
N PRO A 718 -8.83 -24.97 26.07
CA PRO A 718 -8.98 -23.51 25.94
C PRO A 718 -7.90 -22.67 26.65
N ASP A 719 -6.99 -23.28 27.40
CA ASP A 719 -5.98 -22.56 28.18
C ASP A 719 -4.73 -22.28 27.33
N LEU A 720 -4.40 -21.00 27.16
CA LEU A 720 -3.20 -20.60 26.41
C LEU A 720 -1.93 -20.75 27.25
N PRO A 721 -0.79 -21.12 26.63
CA PRO A 721 0.46 -21.31 27.36
C PRO A 721 0.95 -20.00 27.95
N ALA A 722 1.44 -20.05 29.18
CA ALA A 722 2.01 -18.91 29.90
C ALA A 722 3.45 -18.63 29.41
N ASP A 723 3.57 -18.08 28.20
CA ASP A 723 4.85 -17.71 27.58
C ASP A 723 4.83 -16.31 26.95
N ALA A 724 6.01 -15.86 26.52
CA ALA A 724 6.23 -14.54 25.94
C ALA A 724 5.41 -14.28 24.67
N VAL A 725 5.21 -15.30 23.83
CA VAL A 725 4.45 -15.16 22.58
C VAL A 725 2.98 -14.93 22.91
N THR A 726 2.41 -15.72 23.81
CA THR A 726 1.03 -15.54 24.26
C THR A 726 0.80 -14.16 24.86
N ASP A 727 1.72 -13.67 25.71
CA ASP A 727 1.61 -12.33 26.29
C ASP A 727 1.64 -11.22 25.22
N ILE A 728 2.50 -11.37 24.20
CA ILE A 728 2.56 -10.44 23.06
C ILE A 728 1.25 -10.47 22.27
N LEU A 729 0.76 -11.66 21.90
CA LEU A 729 -0.45 -11.82 21.10
C LEU A 729 -1.68 -11.25 21.82
N LEU A 730 -1.76 -11.43 23.14
CA LEU A 730 -2.83 -10.90 23.98
C LEU A 730 -2.64 -9.42 24.36
N ARG A 731 -1.53 -8.79 23.94
CA ARG A 731 -1.10 -7.42 24.34
C ARG A 731 -1.12 -7.21 25.86
N ARG A 732 -0.82 -8.26 26.62
CA ARG A 732 -0.74 -8.20 28.08
C ARG A 732 0.54 -7.48 28.49
N ALA A 733 0.51 -6.79 29.62
CA ALA A 733 1.73 -6.30 30.24
C ALA A 733 2.68 -7.48 30.52
N PRO A 734 4.02 -7.28 30.41
CA PRO A 734 5.01 -8.30 30.74
C PRO A 734 4.74 -8.97 32.10
N ARG A 735 4.72 -10.30 32.13
CA ARG A 735 4.53 -11.05 33.37
C ARG A 735 5.80 -11.01 34.20
N MET A 736 5.68 -10.41 35.38
CA MET A 736 6.76 -10.27 36.36
C MET A 736 6.61 -11.31 37.47
N VAL A 737 7.71 -11.89 37.92
CA VAL A 737 7.79 -12.68 39.14
C VAL A 737 7.32 -11.82 40.32
N GLY A 738 6.19 -12.20 40.94
CA GLY A 738 5.55 -11.44 42.01
C GLY A 738 4.48 -10.44 41.57
N GLY A 739 4.22 -10.27 40.27
CA GLY A 739 3.07 -9.52 39.73
C GLY A 739 3.17 -7.98 39.82
N GLY A 740 4.35 -7.43 40.08
CA GLY A 740 4.57 -5.98 40.11
C GLY A 740 4.65 -5.34 38.71
N PRO A 741 4.52 -4.00 38.61
CA PRO A 741 4.72 -3.28 37.35
C PRO A 741 6.20 -3.23 36.93
N LEU A 742 6.47 -2.79 35.71
CA LEU A 742 7.84 -2.54 35.23
C LEU A 742 8.56 -1.48 36.09
N PRO A 743 9.84 -1.70 36.48
CA PRO A 743 10.65 -0.71 37.20
C PRO A 743 10.76 0.63 36.47
N ARG A 744 10.73 1.73 37.24
CA ARG A 744 10.86 3.12 36.73
C ARG A 744 11.64 3.97 37.73
N THR A 745 12.95 3.71 37.86
CA THR A 745 13.84 4.50 38.74
C THR A 745 14.42 5.72 38.05
N GLY A 746 14.35 5.79 36.71
CA GLY A 746 14.88 6.87 35.89
C GLY A 746 16.21 6.54 35.22
N ASP A 747 16.88 5.45 35.62
CA ASP A 747 17.96 4.82 34.86
C ASP A 747 17.38 3.67 34.04
N VAL A 748 17.03 3.98 32.78
CA VAL A 748 16.37 3.02 31.88
C VAL A 748 17.20 1.73 31.70
N ALA A 749 18.54 1.80 31.69
CA ALA A 749 19.37 0.60 31.53
C ALA A 749 19.32 -0.28 32.80
N ALA A 750 19.32 0.33 33.98
CA ALA A 750 19.12 -0.41 35.24
C ALA A 750 17.71 -0.99 35.32
N ASP A 751 16.69 -0.20 35.00
CA ASP A 751 15.28 -0.60 35.01
C ASP A 751 15.02 -1.78 34.06
N MET A 752 15.59 -1.74 32.85
CA MET A 752 15.55 -2.86 31.89
C MET A 752 16.23 -4.12 32.43
N GLY A 753 17.41 -3.99 33.04
CA GLY A 753 18.12 -5.12 33.63
C GLY A 753 17.34 -5.77 34.77
N THR A 754 16.80 -4.95 35.70
CA THR A 754 15.95 -5.43 36.79
C THR A 754 14.67 -6.07 36.26
N ALA A 755 14.04 -5.48 35.23
CA ALA A 755 12.86 -6.06 34.61
C ALA A 755 13.14 -7.44 34.02
N LEU A 756 14.19 -7.57 33.20
CA LEU A 756 14.56 -8.84 32.57
C LEU A 756 14.79 -9.94 33.60
N LEU A 757 15.55 -9.65 34.66
CA LEU A 757 15.82 -10.61 35.75
C LEU A 757 14.56 -11.07 36.49
N ALA A 758 13.49 -10.26 36.46
CA ALA A 758 12.23 -10.54 37.12
C ALA A 758 11.13 -11.02 36.15
N LEU A 759 11.42 -11.31 34.88
CA LEU A 759 10.42 -11.86 33.95
C LEU A 759 10.06 -13.31 34.29
N ASP A 760 8.77 -13.65 34.19
CA ASP A 760 8.25 -15.01 34.32
C ASP A 760 7.92 -15.61 32.94
N SER A 761 8.97 -16.01 32.20
CA SER A 761 8.87 -16.54 30.83
C SER A 761 8.04 -15.64 29.92
N SER A 762 8.36 -14.35 29.89
CA SER A 762 7.58 -13.31 29.24
C SER A 762 8.47 -12.44 28.33
N TYR A 763 7.99 -11.26 27.93
CA TYR A 763 8.70 -10.37 27.02
C TYR A 763 9.07 -9.04 27.67
N LEU A 764 10.04 -8.33 27.10
CA LEU A 764 10.26 -6.91 27.34
C LEU A 764 10.34 -6.16 26.01
N ALA A 765 9.44 -5.19 25.80
CA ALA A 765 9.47 -4.35 24.62
C ALA A 765 10.24 -3.05 24.87
N VAL A 766 11.11 -2.68 23.92
CA VAL A 766 11.90 -1.46 23.94
C VAL A 766 11.77 -0.76 22.60
N HIS A 767 11.03 0.34 22.61
CA HIS A 767 10.86 1.23 21.47
C HIS A 767 11.95 2.30 21.52
N GLY A 768 12.92 2.20 20.61
CA GLY A 768 14.07 3.10 20.51
C GLY A 768 14.07 3.94 19.22
N PRO A 769 13.48 5.15 19.22
CA PRO A 769 13.55 6.11 18.11
C PRO A 769 14.97 6.46 17.62
N PRO A 770 15.13 7.14 16.46
CA PRO A 770 16.43 7.50 15.90
C PRO A 770 17.32 8.29 16.86
N GLY A 771 18.55 7.82 17.02
CA GLY A 771 19.56 8.50 17.82
C GLY A 771 19.39 8.36 19.34
N THR A 772 18.47 7.53 19.82
CA THR A 772 18.23 7.31 21.27
C THR A 772 19.27 6.43 21.96
N GLY A 773 20.21 5.87 21.20
CA GLY A 773 21.23 4.97 21.73
C GLY A 773 20.70 3.57 22.05
N LYS A 774 19.67 3.10 21.36
CA LYS A 774 19.03 1.78 21.56
C LYS A 774 20.03 0.61 21.70
N THR A 775 21.01 0.54 20.79
CA THR A 775 22.03 -0.52 20.74
C THR A 775 23.02 -0.39 21.89
N PHE A 776 23.44 0.84 22.20
CA PHE A 776 24.32 1.14 23.34
C PHE A 776 23.69 0.78 24.70
N THR A 777 22.43 1.18 24.92
CA THR A 777 21.68 0.85 26.13
C THR A 777 21.50 -0.66 26.27
N SER A 778 21.14 -1.34 25.19
CA SER A 778 20.92 -2.78 25.19
C SER A 778 22.20 -3.57 25.39
N ALA A 779 23.33 -3.11 24.83
CA ALA A 779 24.64 -3.73 25.04
C ALA A 779 25.07 -3.70 26.52
N LYS A 780 24.84 -2.59 27.23
CA LYS A 780 25.07 -2.51 28.68
C LYS A 780 24.18 -3.44 29.48
N VAL A 781 22.94 -3.62 29.06
CA VAL A 781 22.01 -4.56 29.72
C VAL A 781 22.46 -6.00 29.50
N ILE A 782 22.80 -6.37 28.25
CA ILE A 782 23.31 -7.71 27.90
C ILE A 782 24.60 -8.00 28.67
N GLU A 783 25.53 -7.05 28.73
CA GLU A 783 26.77 -7.20 29.49
C GLU A 783 26.50 -7.55 30.95
N ARG A 784 25.63 -6.80 31.64
CA ARG A 784 25.25 -7.06 33.03
C ARG A 784 24.64 -8.45 33.22
N LEU A 785 23.77 -8.88 32.30
CA LEU A 785 23.13 -10.20 32.35
C LEU A 785 24.15 -11.33 32.14
N VAL A 786 25.05 -11.19 31.17
CA VAL A 786 26.05 -12.20 30.81
C VAL A 786 27.16 -12.30 31.85
N ASN A 787 27.71 -11.17 32.30
CA ASN A 787 28.84 -11.12 33.23
C ASN A 787 28.37 -11.24 34.69
N GLY A 788 27.27 -10.60 35.07
CA GLY A 788 26.78 -10.56 36.45
C GLY A 788 25.87 -11.75 36.81
N HIS A 789 25.16 -12.33 35.84
CA HIS A 789 24.14 -13.36 36.10
C HIS A 789 24.34 -14.66 35.30
N GLY A 790 25.37 -14.74 34.45
CA GLY A 790 25.65 -15.95 33.67
C GLY A 790 24.58 -16.29 32.61
N TRP A 791 23.80 -15.31 32.18
CA TRP A 791 22.71 -15.53 31.21
C TRP A 791 23.22 -15.90 29.83
N ARG A 792 22.54 -16.86 29.20
CA ARG A 792 22.74 -17.25 27.80
C ARG A 792 21.80 -16.43 26.93
N VAL A 793 22.36 -15.54 26.13
CA VAL A 793 21.63 -14.56 25.33
C VAL A 793 21.73 -14.89 23.84
N GLY A 794 20.59 -14.97 23.17
CA GLY A 794 20.52 -14.99 21.71
C GLY A 794 20.32 -13.59 21.14
N VAL A 795 20.92 -13.31 19.98
CA VAL A 795 20.64 -12.11 19.18
C VAL A 795 20.21 -12.54 17.78
N VAL A 796 18.98 -12.20 17.41
CA VAL A 796 18.42 -12.44 16.08
C VAL A 796 18.06 -11.12 15.41
N ALA A 797 18.30 -11.03 14.11
CA ALA A 797 17.88 -9.91 13.27
C ALA A 797 17.66 -10.40 11.83
N GLN A 798 17.11 -9.54 10.98
CA GLN A 798 16.94 -9.85 9.55
C GLN A 798 18.28 -9.96 8.79
N SER A 799 19.31 -9.21 9.20
CA SER A 799 20.61 -9.21 8.52
C SER A 799 21.77 -9.55 9.46
N HIS A 800 22.81 -10.16 8.89
CA HIS A 800 24.03 -10.45 9.65
C HIS A 800 24.72 -9.17 10.16
N ALA A 801 24.70 -8.09 9.37
CA ALA A 801 25.34 -6.83 9.75
C ALA A 801 24.74 -6.23 11.03
N VAL A 802 23.41 -6.33 11.19
CA VAL A 802 22.71 -5.84 12.39
C VAL A 802 23.17 -6.60 13.65
N VAL A 803 23.23 -7.93 13.57
CA VAL A 803 23.72 -8.77 14.67
C VAL A 803 25.17 -8.40 15.04
N GLU A 804 26.02 -8.22 14.02
CA GLU A 804 27.43 -7.87 14.18
C GLU A 804 27.64 -6.47 14.79
N ASN A 805 26.76 -5.52 14.48
CA ASN A 805 26.79 -4.19 15.11
C ASN A 805 26.56 -4.30 16.62
N LEU A 806 25.52 -5.02 17.05
CA LEU A 806 25.25 -5.21 18.48
C LEU A 806 26.38 -6.01 19.15
N PHE A 807 26.99 -6.97 18.47
CA PHE A 807 28.13 -7.72 19.00
C PHE A 807 29.32 -6.82 19.33
N ARG A 808 29.64 -5.88 18.44
CA ARG A 808 30.71 -4.90 18.71
C ARG A 808 30.41 -4.06 19.93
N ASP A 809 29.16 -3.61 20.08
CA ASP A 809 28.75 -2.81 21.25
C ASP A 809 28.76 -3.64 22.54
N VAL A 810 28.36 -4.91 22.49
CA VAL A 810 28.38 -5.84 23.64
C VAL A 810 29.82 -6.15 24.09
N ILE A 811 30.74 -6.36 23.13
CA ILE A 811 32.16 -6.56 23.44
C ILE A 811 32.76 -5.27 24.01
N ALA A 812 32.45 -4.12 23.39
CA ALA A 812 32.89 -2.81 23.89
C ALA A 812 32.33 -2.47 25.28
N ALA A 813 31.14 -2.99 25.63
CA ALA A 813 30.55 -2.85 26.96
C ALA A 813 31.27 -3.70 28.02
N GLY A 814 31.98 -4.77 27.63
CA GLY A 814 32.82 -5.58 28.53
C GLY A 814 32.61 -7.09 28.48
N VAL A 815 31.83 -7.63 27.53
CA VAL A 815 31.72 -9.10 27.34
C VAL A 815 32.95 -9.62 26.59
N ASP A 816 33.57 -10.67 27.11
CA ASP A 816 34.69 -11.34 26.44
C ASP A 816 34.25 -11.90 25.08
N GLY A 817 34.95 -11.51 24.00
CA GLY A 817 34.70 -11.97 22.64
C GLY A 817 34.77 -13.49 22.47
N ALA A 818 35.49 -14.21 23.35
CA ALA A 818 35.49 -15.68 23.36
C ALA A 818 34.11 -16.27 23.73
N ARG A 819 33.31 -15.54 24.52
CA ARG A 819 31.94 -15.90 24.93
C ARG A 819 30.87 -15.37 23.98
N VAL A 820 31.27 -14.75 22.86
CA VAL A 820 30.39 -14.28 21.78
C VAL A 820 30.58 -15.19 20.58
N GLY A 821 29.52 -15.83 20.08
CA GLY A 821 29.58 -16.85 19.02
C GLY A 821 28.66 -16.56 17.84
N LYS A 822 29.17 -16.71 16.60
CA LYS A 822 28.37 -16.56 15.37
C LYS A 822 28.90 -17.42 14.23
N LYS A 823 28.01 -17.81 13.31
CA LYS A 823 28.38 -18.52 12.08
C LYS A 823 29.38 -17.71 11.24
N VAL A 824 30.46 -18.37 10.78
CA VAL A 824 31.51 -17.74 9.96
C VAL A 824 30.91 -17.02 8.75
N ASN A 825 31.17 -15.73 8.64
CA ASN A 825 30.85 -14.94 7.43
C ASN A 825 31.89 -13.82 7.13
N THR A 826 32.74 -13.47 8.10
CA THR A 826 33.74 -12.40 7.99
C THR A 826 35.08 -12.83 8.57
N VAL A 827 36.19 -12.44 7.94
CA VAL A 827 37.54 -12.68 8.45
C VAL A 827 37.87 -11.59 9.48
N ASN A 828 38.31 -11.99 10.68
CA ASN A 828 38.86 -11.11 11.74
C ASN A 828 37.85 -10.23 12.51
N SER A 829 36.93 -10.84 13.26
CA SER A 829 35.77 -10.16 13.81
C SER A 829 35.71 -9.99 15.34
N GLY A 830 36.71 -10.44 16.11
CA GLY A 830 36.72 -10.27 17.57
C GLY A 830 35.70 -11.12 18.36
N TRP A 831 34.99 -12.03 17.70
CA TRP A 831 34.10 -13.04 18.31
C TRP A 831 34.42 -14.45 17.80
N THR A 832 33.97 -15.47 18.51
CA THR A 832 34.16 -16.89 18.18
C THR A 832 33.37 -17.31 16.94
N ALA A 833 34.07 -17.86 15.96
CA ALA A 833 33.52 -18.44 14.75
C ALA A 833 32.92 -19.83 15.03
N LEU A 834 31.66 -20.04 14.65
CA LEU A 834 30.95 -21.31 14.82
C LEU A 834 30.55 -21.92 13.46
N THR A 835 30.61 -23.25 13.38
CA THR A 835 29.97 -24.05 12.34
C THR A 835 28.59 -24.51 12.81
N ASN A 836 27.74 -24.98 11.88
CA ASN A 836 26.38 -25.45 12.22
C ASN A 836 26.32 -26.43 13.43
N PRO A 837 27.18 -27.47 13.56
CA PRO A 837 27.13 -28.39 14.69
C PRO A 837 27.69 -27.83 16.00
N GLU A 838 28.40 -26.70 15.99
CA GLU A 838 29.09 -26.17 17.17
C GLU A 838 28.19 -25.29 18.06
N PHE A 839 27.06 -24.81 17.56
CA PHE A 839 26.16 -23.91 18.30
C PHE A 839 25.68 -24.50 19.63
N ALA A 840 25.11 -25.71 19.60
CA ALA A 840 24.58 -26.36 20.80
C ALA A 840 25.69 -26.61 21.85
N GLY A 841 26.87 -27.03 21.39
CA GLY A 841 28.03 -27.23 22.26
C GLY A 841 28.54 -25.92 22.86
N PHE A 842 28.61 -24.85 22.07
CA PHE A 842 29.04 -23.53 22.54
C PHE A 842 28.12 -22.99 23.66
N ILE A 843 26.81 -23.08 23.48
CA ILE A 843 25.82 -22.62 24.48
C ILE A 843 25.91 -23.47 25.76
N ALA A 844 26.08 -24.78 25.62
CA ALA A 844 26.16 -25.69 26.77
C ALA A 844 27.45 -25.51 27.58
N ASN A 845 28.58 -25.22 26.91
CA ASN A 845 29.91 -25.18 27.51
C ASN A 845 30.28 -23.81 28.12
N ASN A 846 29.48 -22.77 27.92
CA ASN A 846 29.74 -21.43 28.45
C ASN A 846 28.70 -21.04 29.50
N GLU A 847 29.17 -20.67 30.70
CA GLU A 847 28.38 -20.00 31.72
C GLU A 847 28.31 -18.51 31.37
N GLY A 848 27.14 -18.08 30.92
CA GLY A 848 26.92 -16.80 30.24
C GLY A 848 27.61 -16.70 28.88
N CYS A 849 26.84 -16.46 27.83
CA CYS A 849 27.36 -16.28 26.47
C CYS A 849 26.37 -15.50 25.61
N VAL A 850 26.85 -15.04 24.46
CA VAL A 850 26.01 -14.41 23.43
C VAL A 850 26.15 -15.20 22.13
N VAL A 851 25.04 -15.64 21.56
CA VAL A 851 25.02 -16.30 20.24
C VAL A 851 24.18 -15.52 19.25
N GLY A 852 24.65 -15.42 18.00
CA GLY A 852 24.05 -14.54 17.00
C GLY A 852 23.80 -15.25 15.68
N GLY A 853 22.68 -14.92 15.02
CA GLY A 853 22.26 -15.59 13.79
C GLY A 853 21.01 -14.99 13.16
N THR A 854 20.54 -15.65 12.12
CA THR A 854 19.29 -15.31 11.42
C THR A 854 18.11 -16.10 12.00
N GLY A 855 16.87 -15.77 11.62
CA GLY A 855 15.70 -16.54 12.06
C GLY A 855 15.79 -18.05 11.80
N TRP A 856 16.44 -18.47 10.70
CA TRP A 856 16.69 -19.88 10.39
C TRP A 856 17.58 -20.59 11.40
N ASP A 857 18.50 -19.89 12.04
CA ASP A 857 19.36 -20.47 13.06
C ASP A 857 18.58 -20.71 14.36
N PHE A 858 17.74 -19.76 14.76
CA PHE A 858 16.94 -19.81 15.99
C PHE A 858 15.68 -20.67 15.89
N ALA A 859 15.11 -20.83 14.70
CA ALA A 859 13.99 -21.76 14.47
C ALA A 859 14.45 -23.22 14.34
N ASN A 860 15.76 -23.48 14.20
CA ASN A 860 16.30 -24.83 14.03
C ASN A 860 16.73 -25.44 15.38
N ALA A 861 15.88 -26.32 15.92
CA ALA A 861 16.12 -26.98 17.21
C ALA A 861 17.40 -27.84 17.26
N ASN A 862 17.96 -28.27 16.12
CA ASN A 862 19.25 -28.98 16.09
C ASN A 862 20.44 -28.05 16.29
N LYS A 863 20.29 -26.75 16.02
CA LYS A 863 21.32 -25.74 16.24
C LYS A 863 21.18 -25.10 17.61
N ILE A 864 19.98 -24.57 17.90
CA ILE A 864 19.65 -23.90 19.15
C ILE A 864 18.48 -24.67 19.77
N PRO A 865 18.74 -25.56 20.75
CA PRO A 865 17.68 -26.34 21.37
C PRO A 865 16.60 -25.47 22.02
N ARG A 866 15.38 -25.99 22.12
CA ARG A 866 14.26 -25.25 22.72
C ARG A 866 14.59 -24.83 24.15
N ARG A 867 14.33 -23.57 24.49
CA ARG A 867 14.62 -22.93 25.79
C ARG A 867 16.08 -23.08 26.24
N ALA A 868 17.03 -23.22 25.31
CA ALA A 868 18.45 -23.26 25.64
C ALA A 868 19.01 -21.90 26.09
N LEU A 869 18.30 -20.82 25.73
CA LEU A 869 18.65 -19.45 26.04
C LEU A 869 17.74 -18.88 27.14
N ASP A 870 18.30 -18.05 28.02
CA ASP A 870 17.54 -17.33 29.03
C ASP A 870 16.79 -16.14 28.40
N LEU A 871 17.41 -15.51 27.40
CA LEU A 871 16.88 -14.35 26.67
C LEU A 871 17.16 -14.45 25.17
N LEU A 872 16.17 -14.15 24.35
CA LEU A 872 16.35 -13.85 22.93
C LEU A 872 16.07 -12.37 22.67
N VAL A 873 17.09 -11.65 22.21
CA VAL A 873 16.98 -10.27 21.74
C VAL A 873 16.67 -10.29 20.26
N ILE A 874 15.52 -9.72 19.89
CA ILE A 874 15.13 -9.46 18.50
C ILE A 874 15.51 -8.02 18.19
N GLU A 875 16.61 -7.82 17.45
CA GLU A 875 17.08 -6.51 16.99
C GLU A 875 16.31 -6.11 15.71
N GLU A 876 16.13 -4.80 15.51
CA GLU A 876 15.19 -4.20 14.57
C GLU A 876 13.82 -4.88 14.63
N ALA A 877 13.30 -5.10 15.84
CA ALA A 877 12.01 -5.76 16.05
C ALA A 877 10.85 -5.05 15.33
N GLY A 878 10.96 -3.76 15.01
CA GLY A 878 10.00 -3.02 14.17
C GLY A 878 9.91 -3.51 12.72
N GLN A 879 10.97 -4.17 12.23
CA GLN A 879 11.09 -4.82 10.92
C GLN A 879 10.96 -6.34 11.00
N TYR A 880 10.71 -6.93 12.18
CA TYR A 880 10.69 -8.38 12.33
C TYR A 880 9.24 -8.86 12.48
N SER A 881 8.71 -9.56 11.47
CA SER A 881 7.29 -9.98 11.49
C SER A 881 6.94 -10.81 12.72
N LEU A 882 5.68 -10.70 13.14
CA LEU A 882 5.14 -11.44 14.26
C LEU A 882 5.17 -12.96 14.00
N ALA A 883 4.92 -13.39 12.77
CA ALA A 883 5.09 -14.80 12.37
C ALA A 883 6.53 -15.30 12.58
N ASN A 884 7.53 -14.50 12.18
CA ASN A 884 8.93 -14.84 12.43
C ASN A 884 9.29 -14.78 13.92
N THR A 885 8.65 -13.89 14.69
CA THR A 885 8.79 -13.82 16.15
C THR A 885 8.31 -15.12 16.80
N ILE A 886 7.13 -15.62 16.39
CA ILE A 886 6.58 -16.92 16.80
C ILE A 886 7.55 -18.05 16.42
N ALA A 887 8.16 -18.00 15.24
CA ALA A 887 9.08 -19.03 14.76
C ALA A 887 10.36 -19.14 15.61
N VAL A 888 10.92 -18.02 16.10
CA VAL A 888 12.20 -18.02 16.83
C VAL A 888 12.05 -18.08 18.34
N ALA A 889 10.90 -17.68 18.88
CA ALA A 889 10.65 -17.64 20.31
C ALA A 889 10.91 -18.96 21.07
N PRO A 890 10.64 -20.15 20.51
CA PRO A 890 10.91 -21.42 21.21
C PRO A 890 12.36 -21.65 21.65
N SER A 891 13.33 -20.93 21.07
CA SER A 891 14.75 -21.04 21.43
C SER A 891 15.09 -20.47 22.81
N ALA A 892 14.24 -19.61 23.38
CA ALA A 892 14.50 -18.90 24.64
C ALA A 892 13.34 -18.96 25.63
N ARG A 893 13.62 -18.58 26.88
CA ARG A 893 12.59 -18.43 27.94
C ARG A 893 11.93 -17.06 27.91
N ASN A 894 12.72 -16.01 27.74
CA ASN A 894 12.26 -14.62 27.68
C ASN A 894 12.61 -13.99 26.33
N LEU A 895 11.84 -12.99 25.92
CA LEU A 895 12.09 -12.20 24.70
C LEU A 895 12.38 -10.74 25.05
N MET A 896 13.29 -10.11 24.31
CA MET A 896 13.45 -8.65 24.30
C MET A 896 13.26 -8.15 22.87
N LEU A 897 12.20 -7.37 22.65
CA LEU A 897 11.89 -6.76 21.36
C LEU A 897 12.54 -5.38 21.32
N LEU A 898 13.61 -5.21 20.53
CA LEU A 898 14.36 -3.96 20.43
C LEU A 898 14.25 -3.40 19.01
N GLY A 899 13.68 -2.22 18.86
CA GLY A 899 13.61 -1.58 17.55
C GLY A 899 12.73 -0.35 17.53
N ASP A 900 12.30 0.01 16.33
CA ASP A 900 11.44 1.15 16.10
C ASP A 900 10.38 0.79 15.04
N PRO A 901 9.10 0.63 15.43
CA PRO A 901 8.03 0.31 14.50
C PRO A 901 7.61 1.51 13.63
N GLN A 902 8.11 2.73 13.92
CA GLN A 902 7.85 3.95 13.15
C GLN A 902 8.92 4.21 12.08
N GLN A 903 9.95 3.37 12.00
CA GLN A 903 10.88 3.31 10.86
C GLN A 903 10.36 2.34 9.78
N LEU A 904 11.14 2.12 8.73
CA LEU A 904 10.75 1.26 7.60
C LEU A 904 10.20 -0.08 8.09
N PRO A 905 8.96 -0.48 7.73
CA PRO A 905 8.43 -1.79 8.07
C PRO A 905 9.06 -2.89 7.21
N GLN A 906 8.84 -4.15 7.59
CA GLN A 906 9.12 -5.27 6.69
C GLN A 906 8.24 -5.16 5.44
N VAL A 907 8.82 -5.41 4.27
CA VAL A 907 8.05 -5.55 3.04
C VAL A 907 7.37 -6.92 3.06
N SER A 908 6.04 -6.91 3.22
CA SER A 908 5.16 -8.06 3.05
C SER A 908 4.58 -8.05 1.64
N GLN A 909 4.50 -9.20 0.98
CA GLN A 909 3.94 -9.31 -0.37
C GLN A 909 2.60 -10.05 -0.38
N GLY A 910 2.38 -10.93 0.59
CA GLY A 910 1.18 -11.73 0.76
C GLY A 910 0.07 -11.00 1.50
N THR A 911 -1.17 -11.44 1.28
CA THR A 911 -2.31 -11.05 2.09
C THR A 911 -2.49 -12.06 3.22
N HIS A 912 -2.74 -11.58 4.44
CA HIS A 912 -2.91 -12.42 5.62
C HIS A 912 -4.27 -12.14 6.27
N PRO A 913 -4.97 -13.18 6.79
CA PRO A 913 -6.27 -13.01 7.45
C PRO A 913 -6.15 -12.32 8.81
N GLU A 914 -4.96 -12.34 9.40
CA GLU A 914 -4.62 -11.73 10.67
C GLU A 914 -3.30 -10.96 10.51
N PRO A 915 -3.03 -9.91 11.32
CA PRO A 915 -1.86 -9.02 11.16
C PRO A 915 -0.57 -9.67 11.69
N VAL A 916 -0.20 -10.81 11.11
CA VAL A 916 0.99 -11.61 11.46
C VAL A 916 2.23 -11.23 10.63
N ASP A 917 2.02 -10.46 9.57
CA ASP A 917 3.01 -9.85 8.69
C ASP A 917 3.58 -8.55 9.25
N GLY A 918 2.80 -7.84 10.08
CA GLY A 918 3.27 -6.74 10.90
C GLY A 918 4.29 -7.18 11.97
N SER A 919 5.05 -6.24 12.52
CA SER A 919 6.03 -6.55 13.57
C SER A 919 5.40 -6.78 14.94
N ALA A 920 6.03 -7.64 15.76
CA ALA A 920 5.61 -7.86 17.14
C ALA A 920 5.66 -6.56 17.98
N LEU A 921 6.65 -5.70 17.72
CA LEU A 921 6.74 -4.40 18.38
C LEU A 921 5.64 -3.44 17.91
N GLY A 922 5.30 -3.44 16.61
CA GLY A 922 4.16 -2.68 16.09
C GLY A 922 2.82 -3.14 16.65
N TRP A 923 2.64 -4.46 16.81
CA TRP A 923 1.44 -5.04 17.43
C TRP A 923 1.21 -4.56 18.87
N LEU A 924 2.28 -4.41 19.65
CA LEU A 924 2.23 -3.93 21.04
C LEU A 924 1.99 -2.42 21.16
N VAL A 925 2.35 -1.66 20.12
CA VAL A 925 2.10 -0.21 20.03
C VAL A 925 0.61 0.09 19.82
N ASP A 926 -0.17 -0.86 19.26
CA ASP A 926 -1.64 -0.83 19.34
C ASP A 926 -2.28 0.42 18.73
N GLY A 927 -1.86 0.76 17.51
CA GLY A 927 -2.38 1.91 16.77
C GLY A 927 -1.88 3.27 17.25
N HIS A 928 -1.12 3.33 18.35
CA HIS A 928 -0.40 4.55 18.76
C HIS A 928 0.85 4.77 17.89
N HIS A 929 1.52 5.92 18.02
CA HIS A 929 2.87 6.06 17.45
C HIS A 929 3.96 5.62 18.42
N THR A 930 3.67 5.61 19.72
CA THR A 930 4.64 5.29 20.77
C THR A 930 4.18 4.14 21.67
N LEU A 931 5.13 3.43 22.27
CA LEU A 931 4.82 2.25 23.09
C LEU A 931 4.12 2.66 24.40
N PRO A 932 3.01 1.98 24.79
CA PRO A 932 2.38 2.17 26.10
C PRO A 932 3.33 1.83 27.25
N GLU A 933 3.26 2.58 28.35
CA GLU A 933 4.23 2.50 29.45
C GLU A 933 4.17 1.20 30.24
N GLU A 934 3.00 0.57 30.29
CA GLU A 934 2.75 -0.72 30.91
C GLU A 934 3.25 -1.91 30.09
N ARG A 935 3.52 -1.71 28.78
CA ARG A 935 3.97 -2.76 27.86
C ARG A 935 5.49 -2.76 27.63
N GLY A 936 6.19 -1.70 28.02
CA GLY A 936 7.64 -1.62 27.90
C GLY A 936 8.23 -0.23 28.02
N TYR A 937 9.44 -0.04 27.49
CA TYR A 937 10.18 1.21 27.58
C TYR A 937 10.19 1.96 26.24
N PHE A 938 9.80 3.24 26.26
CA PHE A 938 10.02 4.18 25.16
C PHE A 938 11.25 5.04 25.49
N LEU A 939 12.25 5.04 24.61
CA LEU A 939 13.45 5.86 24.77
C LEU A 939 13.17 7.27 24.23
N ASP A 940 12.90 8.21 25.13
CA ASP A 940 12.35 9.54 24.82
C ASP A 940 13.40 10.61 24.47
N TYR A 941 14.70 10.30 24.53
CA TYR A 941 15.77 11.27 24.25
C TYR A 941 16.71 10.83 23.12
N SER A 942 16.78 11.62 22.05
CA SER A 942 17.76 11.51 20.97
C SER A 942 19.04 12.28 21.28
N PHE A 943 20.17 11.61 21.11
CA PHE A 943 21.53 12.18 21.14
C PHE A 943 22.02 12.57 19.73
N ARG A 944 21.21 12.32 18.69
CA ARG A 944 21.57 12.61 17.30
C ARG A 944 21.03 13.94 16.81
N MET A 945 19.76 14.25 17.00
CA MET A 945 19.14 15.36 16.26
C MET A 945 19.20 16.65 17.07
N HIS A 946 19.59 17.76 16.45
CA HIS A 946 19.38 19.10 17.00
C HIS A 946 17.87 19.32 17.30
N PRO A 947 17.48 20.05 18.35
CA PRO A 947 16.06 20.28 18.70
C PRO A 947 15.15 20.68 17.52
N ALA A 948 15.63 21.55 16.64
CA ALA A 948 14.90 22.01 15.46
C ALA A 948 14.67 20.93 14.37
N VAL A 949 15.46 19.85 14.36
CA VAL A 949 15.24 18.67 13.50
C VAL A 949 14.41 17.62 14.23
N CYS A 950 14.69 17.44 15.52
CA CYS A 950 14.02 16.47 16.38
C CYS A 950 12.52 16.79 16.53
N GLY A 951 12.15 18.06 16.68
CA GLY A 951 10.76 18.49 16.87
C GLY A 951 9.80 18.07 15.76
N PRO A 952 10.07 18.41 14.48
CA PRO A 952 9.25 17.95 13.36
C PRO A 952 9.14 16.42 13.26
N ILE A 953 10.24 15.68 13.48
CA ILE A 953 10.24 14.22 13.45
C ILE A 953 9.45 13.61 14.62
N SER A 954 9.58 14.22 15.80
CA SER A 954 8.84 13.84 16.99
C SER A 954 7.33 13.98 16.80
N ARG A 955 6.89 15.06 16.14
CA ARG A 955 5.49 15.25 15.76
C ARG A 955 5.04 14.26 14.69
N LEU A 956 5.84 14.08 13.63
CA LEU A 956 5.51 13.20 12.51
C LEU A 956 5.28 11.74 12.95
N SER A 957 6.10 11.24 13.88
CA SER A 957 6.24 9.79 14.11
C SER A 957 6.24 9.36 15.58
N TYR A 958 6.21 10.28 16.56
CA TYR A 958 6.38 9.92 17.98
C TYR A 958 5.50 10.72 18.94
N ASP A 959 4.35 11.24 18.49
CA ASP A 959 3.37 11.98 19.31
C ASP A 959 3.97 13.17 20.09
N GLY A 960 5.06 13.77 19.59
CA GLY A 960 5.80 14.83 20.29
C GLY A 960 6.58 14.35 21.52
N ARG A 961 6.65 13.04 21.79
CA ARG A 961 7.33 12.47 22.98
C ARG A 961 8.85 12.39 22.82
N LEU A 962 9.36 12.28 21.59
CA LEU A 962 10.81 12.27 21.33
C LEU A 962 11.40 13.67 21.53
N ARG A 963 12.49 13.77 22.29
CA ARG A 963 13.17 15.02 22.64
C ARG A 963 14.63 14.96 22.26
N ALA A 964 15.23 16.12 21.96
CA ALA A 964 16.67 16.22 21.79
C ALA A 964 17.37 16.35 23.15
N ARG A 965 18.56 15.77 23.30
CA ARG A 965 19.46 16.07 24.43
C ARG A 965 20.14 17.40 24.19
N GLU A 966 19.57 18.47 24.75
CA GLU A 966 20.03 19.85 24.53
C GLU A 966 21.52 20.05 24.81
N GLU A 967 22.03 19.46 25.89
CA GLU A 967 23.45 19.54 26.28
C GLU A 967 24.42 18.94 25.25
N VAL A 968 23.93 18.04 24.38
CA VAL A 968 24.72 17.32 23.39
C VAL A 968 24.37 17.81 22.00
N SER A 969 23.17 17.49 21.50
CA SER A 969 22.78 17.80 20.13
C SER A 969 22.31 19.24 19.95
N GLY A 970 21.86 19.92 21.01
CA GLY A 970 21.49 21.34 20.99
C GLY A 970 22.69 22.29 21.03
N ALA A 971 23.84 21.83 21.51
CA ALA A 971 25.08 22.61 21.55
C ALA A 971 25.80 22.66 20.19
N ARG A 972 25.37 21.87 19.21
CA ARG A 972 25.97 21.82 17.88
C ARG A 972 25.67 23.09 17.09
N HIS A 973 26.60 23.48 16.23
CA HIS A 973 26.47 24.72 15.47
C HIS A 973 27.15 24.63 14.11
N LEU A 974 26.45 25.10 13.07
CA LEU A 974 27.01 25.31 11.74
C LEU A 974 26.92 26.81 11.43
N GLU A 975 28.05 27.47 11.26
CA GLU A 975 28.11 28.93 11.12
C GLU A 975 27.27 29.43 9.93
N GLY A 976 26.40 30.43 10.16
CA GLY A 976 25.57 31.02 9.11
C GLY A 976 24.39 30.16 8.61
N VAL A 977 24.20 28.94 9.14
CA VAL A 977 23.10 28.04 8.75
C VAL A 977 22.16 27.84 9.94
N MET A 978 20.87 28.07 9.74
CA MET A 978 19.87 27.77 10.76
C MET A 978 19.61 26.25 10.84
N PRO A 979 19.50 25.66 12.04
CA PRO A 979 19.16 24.26 12.19
C PRO A 979 17.69 24.00 11.88
N GLY A 980 17.37 22.80 11.39
CA GLY A 980 15.99 22.35 11.18
C GLY A 980 15.77 21.63 9.86
N VAL A 981 14.49 21.39 9.54
CA VAL A 981 14.07 20.82 8.25
C VAL A 981 13.65 21.97 7.33
N ARG A 982 14.27 22.06 6.16
CA ARG A 982 14.10 23.17 5.21
C ARG A 982 13.68 22.63 3.85
N VAL A 983 13.03 23.46 3.04
CA VAL A 983 12.69 23.12 1.64
C VAL A 983 13.61 23.86 0.69
N LEU A 984 14.15 23.13 -0.29
CA LEU A 984 14.77 23.69 -1.49
C LEU A 984 13.84 23.40 -2.67
N THR A 985 13.05 24.40 -3.06
CA THR A 985 12.14 24.25 -4.20
C THR A 985 12.90 24.45 -5.51
N VAL A 986 12.76 23.49 -6.42
CA VAL A 986 13.41 23.50 -7.74
C VAL A 986 12.32 23.43 -8.80
N ASP A 987 12.36 24.31 -9.80
CA ASP A 987 11.37 24.31 -10.87
C ASP A 987 11.74 23.24 -11.91
N HIS A 988 10.88 22.25 -12.08
CA HIS A 988 10.96 21.21 -13.10
C HIS A 988 9.61 20.53 -13.29
N ASP A 989 9.41 19.94 -14.47
CA ASP A 989 8.19 19.27 -14.92
C ASP A 989 8.55 18.01 -15.74
N GLY A 990 7.72 16.96 -15.70
CA GLY A 990 7.91 15.73 -16.48
C GLY A 990 8.91 14.70 -15.96
N ASN A 991 9.71 15.01 -14.93
CA ASN A 991 10.64 14.08 -14.28
C ASN A 991 9.91 13.05 -13.38
N SER A 992 10.23 11.76 -13.58
CA SER A 992 9.61 10.63 -12.85
C SER A 992 10.54 10.06 -11.76
N THR A 993 11.68 9.48 -12.15
CA THR A 993 12.59 8.75 -11.25
C THR A 993 13.93 9.45 -11.01
N ASP A 994 14.24 10.47 -11.79
CA ASP A 994 15.47 11.26 -11.71
C ASP A 994 15.20 12.69 -12.17
N SER A 995 15.92 13.65 -11.58
CA SER A 995 15.90 15.07 -11.94
C SER A 995 17.33 15.62 -11.94
N PRO A 996 17.86 15.94 -13.12
CA PRO A 996 19.11 16.69 -13.25
C PRO A 996 19.06 18.06 -12.58
N GLU A 997 17.90 18.73 -12.57
CA GLU A 997 17.69 20.04 -11.96
C GLU A 997 17.87 19.98 -10.45
N GLU A 998 17.23 19.01 -9.77
CA GLU A 998 17.44 18.79 -8.34
C GLU A 998 18.91 18.45 -8.05
N ALA A 999 19.54 17.62 -8.88
CA ALA A 999 20.94 17.25 -8.69
C ALA A 999 21.88 18.46 -8.79
N GLN A 1000 21.66 19.35 -9.76
CA GLN A 1000 22.42 20.59 -9.90
C GLN A 1000 22.20 21.55 -8.72
N ALA A 1001 20.95 21.70 -8.27
CA ALA A 1001 20.63 22.53 -7.10
C ALA A 1001 21.29 22.00 -5.82
N ILE A 1002 21.31 20.68 -5.62
CA ILE A 1002 22.00 20.02 -4.51
C ILE A 1002 23.50 20.26 -4.58
N VAL A 1003 24.12 20.07 -5.75
CA VAL A 1003 25.56 20.32 -5.92
C VAL A 1003 25.92 21.78 -5.60
N ALA A 1004 25.10 22.74 -6.04
CA ALA A 1004 25.30 24.15 -5.75
C ALA A 1004 25.23 24.45 -4.25
N GLU A 1005 24.21 23.93 -3.57
CA GLU A 1005 24.03 24.13 -2.12
C GLU A 1005 25.15 23.45 -1.32
N ILE A 1006 25.55 22.23 -1.67
CA ILE A 1006 26.69 21.54 -1.03
C ILE A 1006 27.95 22.38 -1.19
N THR A 1007 28.25 22.83 -2.42
CA THR A 1007 29.45 23.64 -2.69
C THR A 1007 29.47 24.93 -1.88
N ALA A 1008 28.31 25.57 -1.68
CA ALA A 1008 28.19 26.77 -0.86
C ALA A 1008 28.42 26.51 0.64
N LEU A 1009 28.09 25.31 1.13
CA LEU A 1009 28.25 24.93 2.55
C LEU A 1009 29.66 24.45 2.90
N LEU A 1010 30.42 23.91 1.95
CA LEU A 1010 31.77 23.39 2.22
C LEU A 1010 32.70 24.49 2.73
N GLY A 1011 33.54 24.14 3.69
CA GLY A 1011 34.45 25.09 4.36
C GLY A 1011 33.82 25.83 5.56
N THR A 1012 32.50 25.82 5.69
CA THR A 1012 31.79 26.45 6.82
C THR A 1012 32.17 25.79 8.15
N PRO A 1013 32.49 26.54 9.22
CA PRO A 1013 32.79 25.96 10.52
C PRO A 1013 31.61 25.18 11.13
N TRP A 1014 31.83 23.88 11.36
CA TRP A 1014 30.95 22.94 12.04
C TRP A 1014 31.51 22.62 13.43
N THR A 1015 30.71 22.82 14.47
CA THR A 1015 31.07 22.49 15.87
C THR A 1015 30.17 21.38 16.41
N ASP A 1016 30.79 20.32 16.91
CA ASP A 1016 30.13 19.23 17.63
C ASP A 1016 30.89 18.79 18.89
N GLU A 1017 30.58 17.62 19.43
CA GLU A 1017 31.18 17.09 20.67
C GLU A 1017 32.69 16.85 20.56
N HIS A 1018 33.23 16.82 19.34
CA HIS A 1018 34.64 16.59 19.05
C HIS A 1018 35.40 17.88 18.72
N GLY A 1019 34.73 19.04 18.75
CA GLY A 1019 35.31 20.35 18.48
C GLY A 1019 34.84 20.96 17.17
N THR A 1020 35.54 22.02 16.72
CA THR A 1020 35.21 22.75 15.50
C THR A 1020 36.09 22.31 14.33
N VAL A 1021 35.47 21.92 13.22
CA VAL A 1021 36.12 21.55 11.96
C VAL A 1021 35.45 22.24 10.78
N ALA A 1022 36.13 22.40 9.66
CA ALA A 1022 35.49 22.86 8.43
C ALA A 1022 34.57 21.76 7.86
N LEU A 1023 33.36 22.12 7.45
CA LEU A 1023 32.44 21.20 6.79
C LEU A 1023 33.09 20.67 5.49
N ALA A 1024 33.01 19.36 5.29
CA ALA A 1024 33.70 18.63 4.23
C ALA A 1024 32.71 17.66 3.58
N ALA A 1025 33.06 17.09 2.42
CA ALA A 1025 32.17 16.20 1.66
C ALA A 1025 31.64 15.01 2.49
N GLN A 1026 32.50 14.40 3.31
CA GLN A 1026 32.12 13.32 4.25
C GLN A 1026 31.10 13.72 5.33
N HIS A 1027 30.86 15.02 5.53
CA HIS A 1027 29.88 15.56 6.47
C HIS A 1027 28.50 15.79 5.84
N VAL A 1028 28.32 15.37 4.58
CA VAL A 1028 27.09 15.53 3.82
C VAL A 1028 26.57 14.18 3.35
N LEU A 1029 25.26 13.98 3.46
CA LEU A 1029 24.54 12.81 2.97
C LEU A 1029 23.47 13.26 1.98
N VAL A 1030 23.31 12.54 0.86
CA VAL A 1030 22.18 12.75 -0.06
C VAL A 1030 21.36 11.46 -0.14
N VAL A 1031 20.09 11.58 0.20
CA VAL A 1031 19.11 10.49 0.21
C VAL A 1031 18.09 10.73 -0.90
N THR A 1032 17.72 9.69 -1.63
CA THR A 1032 16.68 9.77 -2.68
C THR A 1032 15.89 8.47 -2.76
N PRO A 1033 14.60 8.48 -3.15
CA PRO A 1033 13.78 7.27 -3.23
C PRO A 1033 14.13 6.34 -4.41
N TYR A 1034 14.87 6.83 -5.42
CA TYR A 1034 15.10 6.10 -6.67
C TYR A 1034 16.59 5.90 -6.97
N ASN A 1035 16.96 4.70 -7.42
CA ASN A 1035 18.35 4.40 -7.84
C ASN A 1035 18.76 5.24 -9.06
N ALA A 1036 17.85 5.52 -10.00
CA ALA A 1036 18.13 6.40 -11.14
C ALA A 1036 18.64 7.78 -10.69
N GLN A 1037 17.99 8.36 -9.66
CA GLN A 1037 18.44 9.62 -9.08
C GLN A 1037 19.76 9.48 -8.32
N VAL A 1038 20.06 8.33 -7.70
CA VAL A 1038 21.39 8.07 -7.09
C VAL A 1038 22.48 8.21 -8.16
N VAL A 1039 22.28 7.62 -9.34
CA VAL A 1039 23.21 7.70 -10.48
C VAL A 1039 23.35 9.14 -10.97
N THR A 1040 22.23 9.84 -11.17
CA THR A 1040 22.22 11.25 -11.62
C THR A 1040 22.96 12.16 -10.65
N LEU A 1041 22.72 12.01 -9.34
CA LEU A 1041 23.42 12.74 -8.28
C LEU A 1041 24.91 12.40 -8.23
N ARG A 1042 25.26 11.10 -8.30
CA ARG A 1042 26.65 10.65 -8.28
C ARG A 1042 27.45 11.25 -9.44
N ARG A 1043 26.90 11.21 -10.65
CA ARG A 1043 27.50 11.84 -11.85
C ARG A 1043 27.68 13.35 -11.66
N ALA A 1044 26.66 14.04 -11.17
CA ALA A 1044 26.72 15.49 -10.95
C ALA A 1044 27.78 15.89 -9.90
N LEU A 1045 27.87 15.14 -8.80
CA LEU A 1045 28.85 15.36 -7.73
C LEU A 1045 30.27 15.02 -8.19
N ASP A 1046 30.47 13.93 -8.93
CA ASP A 1046 31.78 13.53 -9.44
C ASP A 1046 32.34 14.52 -10.47
N ALA A 1047 31.47 15.11 -11.29
CA ALA A 1047 31.85 16.13 -12.27
C ALA A 1047 32.48 17.37 -11.63
N VAL A 1048 32.16 17.66 -10.36
CA VAL A 1048 32.74 18.77 -9.59
C VAL A 1048 33.75 18.31 -8.52
N GLY A 1049 34.13 17.02 -8.53
CA GLY A 1049 35.14 16.46 -7.63
C GLY A 1049 34.65 16.11 -6.22
N LEU A 1050 33.34 16.03 -5.97
CA LEU A 1050 32.75 15.72 -4.66
C LEU A 1050 32.50 14.22 -4.46
N THR A 1051 33.52 13.40 -4.72
CA THR A 1051 33.43 11.93 -4.70
C THR A 1051 33.16 11.32 -3.31
N GLU A 1052 33.47 12.04 -2.24
CA GLU A 1052 33.31 11.57 -0.85
C GLU A 1052 31.90 11.82 -0.27
N VAL A 1053 31.02 12.54 -0.97
CA VAL A 1053 29.61 12.70 -0.53
C VAL A 1053 28.90 11.36 -0.67
N GLU A 1054 28.32 10.86 0.41
CA GLU A 1054 27.56 9.60 0.36
C GLU A 1054 26.17 9.83 -0.28
N VAL A 1055 25.85 9.06 -1.33
CA VAL A 1055 24.56 9.08 -2.03
C VAL A 1055 23.94 7.68 -2.05
N GLY A 1056 22.63 7.59 -1.85
CA GLY A 1056 21.93 6.32 -1.81
C GLY A 1056 20.44 6.43 -1.47
N THR A 1057 19.78 5.28 -1.50
CA THR A 1057 18.37 5.16 -1.09
C THR A 1057 18.21 5.13 0.43
N VAL A 1058 17.00 5.40 0.91
CA VAL A 1058 16.65 5.40 2.34
C VAL A 1058 17.09 4.09 3.02
N ASP A 1059 16.88 2.96 2.34
CA ASP A 1059 17.20 1.61 2.82
C ASP A 1059 18.72 1.41 3.04
N LYS A 1060 19.58 2.02 2.21
CA LYS A 1060 21.05 1.91 2.31
C LYS A 1060 21.62 2.67 3.52
N PHE A 1061 20.92 3.69 4.01
CA PHE A 1061 21.41 4.58 5.06
C PHE A 1061 20.88 4.27 6.46
N GLN A 1062 20.29 3.09 6.67
CA GLN A 1062 19.91 2.67 8.01
C GLN A 1062 21.14 2.64 8.93
N GLY A 1063 21.05 3.35 10.06
CA GLY A 1063 22.15 3.53 11.01
C GLY A 1063 23.17 4.64 10.69
N ARG A 1064 23.21 5.21 9.48
CA ARG A 1064 24.10 6.34 9.12
C ARG A 1064 23.58 7.69 9.63
N GLN A 1065 24.44 8.71 9.67
CA GLN A 1065 24.10 10.08 10.11
C GLN A 1065 25.14 11.10 9.64
N ALA A 1066 24.73 12.34 9.36
CA ALA A 1066 25.61 13.42 8.90
C ALA A 1066 25.15 14.79 9.45
N PRO A 1067 26.06 15.79 9.62
CA PRO A 1067 25.70 17.18 9.91
C PRO A 1067 24.58 17.73 9.02
N VAL A 1068 24.74 17.58 7.70
CA VAL A 1068 23.79 18.07 6.69
C VAL A 1068 23.28 16.91 5.85
N VAL A 1069 21.97 16.86 5.63
CA VAL A 1069 21.31 15.85 4.80
C VAL A 1069 20.46 16.51 3.73
N PHE A 1070 20.54 16.03 2.49
CA PHE A 1070 19.63 16.37 1.41
C PHE A 1070 18.71 15.18 1.13
N VAL A 1071 17.42 15.44 0.95
CA VAL A 1071 16.40 14.46 0.56
C VAL A 1071 15.83 14.91 -0.79
N SER A 1072 16.34 14.32 -1.88
CA SER A 1072 15.89 14.60 -3.25
C SER A 1072 14.64 13.79 -3.56
N MET A 1073 13.55 14.47 -3.90
CA MET A 1073 12.28 13.83 -4.24
C MET A 1073 12.23 13.33 -5.69
N ALA A 1074 13.04 13.92 -6.58
CA ALA A 1074 13.24 13.62 -7.99
C ALA A 1074 12.00 13.82 -8.90
N THR A 1075 10.82 13.44 -8.43
CA THR A 1075 9.57 13.49 -9.19
C THR A 1075 8.99 14.90 -9.24
N SER A 1076 8.57 15.37 -10.42
CA SER A 1076 8.01 16.73 -10.56
C SER A 1076 6.59 16.84 -10.06
N SER A 1077 5.72 15.87 -10.38
CA SER A 1077 4.30 15.92 -10.06
C SER A 1077 3.78 14.62 -9.47
N ALA A 1078 2.59 14.67 -8.85
CA ALA A 1078 1.97 13.47 -8.29
C ALA A 1078 1.62 12.41 -9.33
N GLU A 1079 1.36 12.82 -10.58
CA GLU A 1079 0.98 11.95 -11.69
C GLU A 1079 2.19 11.23 -12.28
N GLU A 1080 3.39 11.81 -12.15
CA GLU A 1080 4.66 11.25 -12.63
C GLU A 1080 5.28 10.24 -11.66
N ALA A 1081 4.75 10.07 -10.44
CA ALA A 1081 5.31 9.15 -9.46
C ALA A 1081 5.01 7.68 -9.85
N PRO A 1082 6.01 6.89 -10.30
CA PRO A 1082 5.77 5.56 -10.88
C PRO A 1082 5.26 4.53 -9.86
N ARG A 1083 5.62 4.71 -8.58
CA ARG A 1083 5.16 3.89 -7.45
C ARG A 1083 4.02 4.55 -6.66
N GLY A 1084 3.43 5.61 -7.23
CA GLY A 1084 2.47 6.49 -6.57
C GLY A 1084 3.11 7.40 -5.52
N VAL A 1085 2.48 8.55 -5.30
CA VAL A 1085 2.93 9.55 -4.29
C VAL A 1085 2.99 9.04 -2.86
N SER A 1086 2.21 8.02 -2.50
CA SER A 1086 2.25 7.41 -1.16
C SER A 1086 3.59 6.75 -0.87
N PHE A 1087 4.33 6.31 -1.90
CA PHE A 1087 5.70 5.83 -1.73
C PHE A 1087 6.65 6.96 -1.32
N LEU A 1088 6.48 8.16 -1.87
CA LEU A 1088 7.30 9.35 -1.61
C LEU A 1088 6.97 9.99 -0.25
N PHE A 1089 5.69 10.11 0.09
CA PHE A 1089 5.22 10.74 1.33
C PHE A 1089 5.05 9.77 2.49
N ASN A 1090 5.55 8.53 2.36
CA ASN A 1090 5.48 7.54 3.41
C ASN A 1090 6.17 8.06 4.69
N ARG A 1091 5.42 8.15 5.80
CA ARG A 1091 5.91 8.67 7.09
C ARG A 1091 7.17 7.96 7.57
N ASN A 1092 7.19 6.62 7.50
CA ASN A 1092 8.31 5.81 7.95
C ASN A 1092 9.58 6.10 7.13
N ARG A 1093 9.46 6.28 5.80
CA ARG A 1093 10.58 6.68 4.93
C ARG A 1093 11.08 8.08 5.25
N LEU A 1094 10.18 9.05 5.41
CA LEU A 1094 10.52 10.44 5.75
C LEU A 1094 11.20 10.52 7.11
N ASN A 1095 10.67 9.82 8.11
CA ASN A 1095 11.28 9.67 9.42
C ASN A 1095 12.72 9.14 9.30
N VAL A 1096 12.93 8.06 8.55
CA VAL A 1096 14.26 7.48 8.34
C VAL A 1096 15.21 8.41 7.58
N ALA A 1097 14.74 9.12 6.56
CA ALA A 1097 15.56 10.01 5.73
C ALA A 1097 15.97 11.28 6.48
N VAL A 1098 15.01 11.99 7.09
CA VAL A 1098 15.24 13.27 7.76
C VAL A 1098 15.99 13.07 9.08
N SER A 1099 15.73 12.00 9.83
CA SER A 1099 16.42 11.71 11.10
C SER A 1099 17.90 11.27 10.95
N ARG A 1100 18.43 11.26 9.72
CA ARG A 1100 19.88 11.15 9.47
C ARG A 1100 20.62 12.45 9.76
N ALA A 1101 19.92 13.58 9.74
CA ALA A 1101 20.52 14.88 9.99
C ALA A 1101 20.85 15.06 11.47
N LYS A 1102 22.09 15.46 11.75
CA LYS A 1102 22.50 15.94 13.07
C LYS A 1102 22.07 17.39 13.29
N TYR A 1103 22.10 18.24 12.26
CA TYR A 1103 21.86 19.69 12.37
C TYR A 1103 20.79 20.24 11.44
N THR A 1104 20.89 19.95 10.14
CA THR A 1104 19.93 20.44 9.12
C THR A 1104 19.63 19.38 8.06
N ALA A 1105 18.37 19.31 7.65
CA ALA A 1105 17.89 18.52 6.52
C ALA A 1105 17.25 19.43 5.47
N PHE A 1106 17.58 19.24 4.19
CA PHE A 1106 16.96 19.90 3.05
C PHE A 1106 16.08 18.92 2.28
N ILE A 1107 14.78 19.17 2.20
CA ILE A 1107 13.86 18.47 1.30
C ILE A 1107 13.90 19.21 -0.04
N VAL A 1108 14.42 18.56 -1.07
CA VAL A 1108 14.56 19.11 -2.43
C VAL A 1108 13.42 18.57 -3.29
N ARG A 1109 12.60 19.46 -3.85
CA ARG A 1109 11.38 19.06 -4.57
C ARG A 1109 10.90 20.11 -5.58
N SER A 1110 10.13 19.67 -6.57
CA SER A 1110 9.26 20.54 -7.36
C SER A 1110 8.11 21.14 -6.54
N ALA A 1111 7.67 22.33 -6.95
CA ALA A 1111 6.44 22.94 -6.44
C ALA A 1111 5.20 22.12 -6.84
N HIS A 1112 5.22 21.55 -8.06
CA HIS A 1112 4.12 20.77 -8.63
C HIS A 1112 3.87 19.47 -7.85
N LEU A 1113 4.90 18.91 -7.20
CA LEU A 1113 4.82 17.63 -6.47
C LEU A 1113 3.80 17.68 -5.33
N THR A 1114 3.62 18.84 -4.69
CA THR A 1114 2.63 19.03 -3.62
C THR A 1114 1.38 19.78 -4.09
N ASP A 1115 1.34 20.22 -5.35
CA ASP A 1115 0.26 21.05 -5.86
C ASP A 1115 -0.89 20.23 -6.51
N TYR A 1116 -1.39 19.25 -5.76
CA TYR A 1116 -2.60 18.50 -6.11
C TYR A 1116 -3.52 18.30 -4.90
N LEU A 1117 -4.76 17.84 -5.14
CA LEU A 1117 -5.61 17.30 -4.08
C LEU A 1117 -5.59 15.76 -4.16
N PRO A 1118 -5.23 15.06 -3.07
CA PRO A 1118 -5.28 13.61 -3.04
C PRO A 1118 -6.70 13.06 -3.20
N ALA A 1119 -6.83 11.89 -3.85
CA ALA A 1119 -8.12 11.25 -4.08
C ALA A 1119 -8.67 10.47 -2.87
N THR A 1120 -7.81 10.16 -1.88
CA THR A 1120 -8.17 9.39 -0.69
C THR A 1120 -7.77 10.14 0.59
N PRO A 1121 -8.48 9.94 1.71
CA PRO A 1121 -8.17 10.58 2.99
C PRO A 1121 -6.75 10.28 3.48
N ASP A 1122 -6.33 9.02 3.42
CA ASP A 1122 -4.99 8.62 3.89
C ASP A 1122 -3.89 9.37 3.15
N ARG A 1123 -4.04 9.55 1.83
CA ARG A 1123 -3.10 10.34 1.03
C ARG A 1123 -3.13 11.84 1.35
N LEU A 1124 -4.27 12.38 1.78
CA LEU A 1124 -4.35 13.76 2.28
C LEU A 1124 -3.58 13.90 3.58
N ILE A 1125 -3.72 12.94 4.48
CA ILE A 1125 -3.00 12.88 5.75
C ILE A 1125 -1.49 12.70 5.52
N GLU A 1126 -1.07 11.87 4.57
CA GLU A 1126 0.34 11.72 4.17
C GLU A 1126 0.91 13.03 3.60
N LEU A 1127 0.22 13.67 2.66
CA LEU A 1127 0.63 14.95 2.09
C LEU A 1127 0.72 16.04 3.16
N GLY A 1128 -0.28 16.09 4.04
CA GLY A 1128 -0.35 17.02 5.16
C GLY A 1128 0.80 16.87 6.14
N ALA A 1129 1.06 15.63 6.56
CA ALA A 1129 2.19 15.30 7.43
C ALA A 1129 3.55 15.63 6.78
N PHE A 1130 3.69 15.40 5.46
CA PHE A 1130 4.88 15.79 4.71
C PHE A 1130 5.07 17.31 4.71
N LEU A 1131 4.02 18.09 4.41
CA LEU A 1131 4.10 19.54 4.42
C LEU A 1131 4.41 20.09 5.83
N ALA A 1132 3.81 19.49 6.87
CA ALA A 1132 4.02 19.84 8.27
C ALA A 1132 5.48 19.66 8.76
N LEU A 1133 6.31 18.85 8.08
CA LEU A 1133 7.73 18.73 8.41
C LEU A 1133 8.49 20.05 8.25
N THR A 1134 7.99 20.94 7.40
CA THR A 1134 8.68 22.17 6.98
C THR A 1134 7.91 23.44 7.34
N SER A 1135 6.75 23.29 7.99
CA SER A 1135 5.84 24.37 8.39
C SER A 1135 6.24 25.04 9.70
#